data_AF-A0A917IBQ5-F1
#
_entry.id   AF-A0A917IBQ5-F1
#
_cell.length_a   1.000
_cell.length_b   1.000
_cell.length_c   1.000
_cell.angle_alpha   90.00
_cell.angle_beta   90.00
_cell.angle_gamma   90.00
#
_symmetry.space_group_name_H-M   'P 1'
#
loop_
_entity.id
_entity.type
_entity.pdbx_description
1 polymer ?
#
loop_
_entity_poly.entity_id
_entity_poly.type
_entity_poly.pdbx_seq_one_letter_code
_entity_poly.pdbx_strand_id
1 'polypeptide(L)'
;MNGAATPVRRRASARPRGYRGRVRSRSGRTRRLAAAVAAAAVLLVVAGCVPEPAEGEARRDPAPVFGGTRTTQVDEAGARWTHGDVTVDVPRDAIRVRSAGVAVGEPLGRADSGIAAELFGTPVRIEATAAFAQPVEIAWDVSGLPPHAAETAALVEWDAQRRVWTPAGAPVLADGTLRADVTGSAVISWAAPDVRAAEPLRPPDPTTPECGPGGLPGWVTTYAAPGPDRPDAALRMCAEAHQSDTLTVRSVNTGTVARILELTEGASVAWATRHADPGHFWSLAAAAVERDGAELLPPGAELSLGIERPGTGTAGAGEPVRAVARVDAFTAAVDLTAAFFRTAGLGEVPAPETTALAAGLLSCAAATGEGTIGRAADVAAVATGLTSCAQRLADGDTSEGRGFAAETAAAASALGQADPAAARRVQGERAVSAALRLAAAGVFEELVPVLAEPIAAAAASPVGGASWLVVAHDDAPALGAWSARCTDAEADAVALLTNLTGRPEFADPSRSLASHPSWRGAVEVAVAPLAHCTPDERRALAAALPDVWSSPGAAGAAVEALDGLGIARLTCDDLFDLADPLTSGFHPVRDMPATGTGRTVCGWSSEPDLSLADAPRTHVQVWVSRERADADEVDRRRTEAERSELGGPQDSPALDAVDGFVLGAYVPSGLELESWLPGYRIVVTATSADDPAQWRMAAGVAAVERIATALATR
;
A
#
# COMPACT_ATOMS: atom_id res chain seq x y z
N MET A 1 -64.26 72.68 -14.51
CA MET A 1 -63.79 72.47 -13.12
C MET A 1 -63.01 71.17 -13.07
N ASN A 2 -61.81 71.25 -12.47
CA ASN A 2 -60.93 70.19 -11.97
C ASN A 2 -60.27 69.22 -12.95
N GLY A 3 -58.93 69.26 -12.93
CA GLY A 3 -58.05 68.17 -13.28
C GLY A 3 -57.43 67.48 -12.04
N ALA A 4 -56.58 66.49 -12.35
CA ALA A 4 -55.59 65.79 -11.52
C ALA A 4 -56.08 64.82 -10.41
N ALA A 5 -55.68 63.55 -10.44
CA ALA A 5 -54.41 63.05 -9.85
C ALA A 5 -54.38 61.51 -9.58
N THR A 6 -53.19 60.92 -9.80
CA THR A 6 -52.53 59.77 -9.12
C THR A 6 -53.00 58.30 -9.27
N PRO A 7 -52.07 57.35 -9.51
CA PRO A 7 -52.22 55.92 -9.18
C PRO A 7 -51.44 55.51 -7.91
N VAL A 8 -52.02 54.56 -7.16
CA VAL A 8 -51.59 54.07 -5.84
C VAL A 8 -50.69 52.83 -5.94
N ARG A 9 -49.60 52.84 -5.16
CA ARG A 9 -48.66 51.75 -4.88
C ARG A 9 -49.34 50.51 -4.27
N ARG A 10 -49.00 49.31 -4.73
CA ARG A 10 -49.19 48.05 -3.97
C ARG A 10 -47.83 47.48 -3.53
N ARG A 11 -47.72 47.20 -2.24
CA ARG A 11 -46.61 46.49 -1.57
C ARG A 11 -46.64 45.01 -1.95
N ALA A 12 -45.50 44.45 -2.33
CA ALA A 12 -45.27 43.02 -2.42
C ALA A 12 -44.36 42.56 -1.27
N SER A 13 -44.83 41.53 -0.58
CA SER A 13 -44.25 40.81 0.53
C SER A 13 -42.98 40.04 0.14
N ALA A 14 -41.97 40.11 1.00
CA ALA A 14 -40.73 39.37 0.92
C ALA A 14 -40.95 37.85 1.06
N ARG A 15 -40.33 37.08 0.16
CA ARG A 15 -40.03 35.64 0.33
C ARG A 15 -38.50 35.50 0.30
N PRO A 16 -37.86 34.74 1.21
CA PRO A 16 -36.43 34.47 1.13
C PRO A 16 -36.16 33.45 0.02
N ARG A 17 -35.35 33.83 -0.96
CA ARG A 17 -34.77 32.91 -1.95
C ARG A 17 -33.59 32.20 -1.30
N GLY A 18 -33.69 30.88 -1.14
CA GLY A 18 -32.57 30.02 -0.79
C GLY A 18 -31.46 30.11 -1.83
N TYR A 19 -30.28 30.48 -1.36
CA TYR A 19 -29.04 30.60 -2.12
C TYR A 19 -28.41 29.21 -2.20
N ARG A 20 -28.66 28.44 -3.26
CA ARG A 20 -27.86 27.25 -3.60
C ARG A 20 -26.76 27.66 -4.58
N GLY A 21 -25.68 28.21 -4.04
CA GLY A 21 -24.42 28.37 -4.77
C GLY A 21 -23.63 27.06 -4.74
N ARG A 22 -23.74 26.24 -5.78
CA ARG A 22 -22.73 25.22 -6.08
C ARG A 22 -21.50 25.95 -6.62
N VAL A 23 -20.52 26.22 -5.77
CA VAL A 23 -19.16 26.58 -6.20
C VAL A 23 -18.44 25.26 -6.49
N ARG A 24 -18.48 24.82 -7.75
CA ARG A 24 -17.50 23.85 -8.27
C ARG A 24 -16.15 24.59 -8.37
N SER A 25 -15.31 24.46 -7.35
CA SER A 25 -13.89 24.79 -7.42
C SER A 25 -13.20 23.78 -8.34
N ARG A 26 -13.11 24.10 -9.63
CA ARG A 26 -12.35 23.33 -10.64
C ARG A 26 -10.97 23.92 -10.91
N SER A 27 -10.50 24.87 -10.10
CA SER A 27 -9.26 25.63 -10.34
C SER A 27 -8.07 25.28 -9.43
N GLY A 28 -8.18 24.23 -8.61
CA GLY A 28 -7.13 23.83 -7.66
C GLY A 28 -6.07 22.85 -8.18
N ARG A 29 -6.33 22.11 -9.27
CA ARG A 29 -5.42 21.02 -9.72
C ARG A 29 -4.18 21.50 -10.47
N THR A 30 -4.23 22.62 -11.19
CA THR A 30 -3.10 23.08 -12.03
C THR A 30 -2.12 24.01 -11.34
N ARG A 31 -2.43 24.56 -10.15
CA ARG A 31 -1.51 25.44 -9.41
C ARG A 31 -0.64 24.73 -8.37
N ARG A 32 -0.91 23.45 -8.07
CA ARG A 32 -0.25 22.72 -6.96
C ARG A 32 1.03 21.99 -7.38
N LEU A 33 1.18 21.63 -8.66
CA LEU A 33 2.41 21.00 -9.19
C LEU A 33 3.52 21.99 -9.54
N ALA A 34 3.19 23.26 -9.80
CA ALA A 34 4.18 24.28 -10.17
C ALA A 34 5.07 24.74 -8.98
N ALA A 35 4.65 24.48 -7.73
CA ALA A 35 5.38 24.92 -6.54
C ALA A 35 6.52 23.96 -6.13
N ALA A 36 6.38 22.66 -6.38
CA ALA A 36 7.43 21.67 -6.09
C ALA A 36 8.64 21.79 -7.01
N VAL A 37 8.44 22.25 -8.26
CA VAL A 37 9.50 22.39 -9.27
C VAL A 37 10.41 23.61 -9.03
N ALA A 38 9.92 24.64 -8.31
CA ALA A 38 10.65 25.89 -8.12
C ALA A 38 11.80 25.82 -7.07
N ALA A 39 11.83 24.79 -6.22
CA ALA A 39 12.79 24.69 -5.12
C ALA A 39 14.15 24.07 -5.50
N ALA A 40 14.26 23.40 -6.66
CA ALA A 40 15.44 22.59 -7.02
C ALA A 40 16.52 23.34 -7.83
N ALA A 41 16.32 24.61 -8.19
CA ALA A 41 17.08 25.28 -9.26
C ALA A 41 18.35 26.07 -8.82
N VAL A 42 18.87 25.88 -7.61
CA VAL A 42 20.03 26.66 -7.13
C VAL A 42 21.13 25.72 -6.66
N LEU A 43 22.18 25.50 -7.48
CA LEU A 43 23.60 25.41 -7.08
C LEU A 43 24.56 25.00 -8.24
N LEU A 44 25.47 25.95 -8.55
CA LEU A 44 26.92 25.79 -8.81
C LEU A 44 27.54 25.53 -10.20
N VAL A 45 28.63 26.28 -10.42
CA VAL A 45 29.65 26.32 -11.49
C VAL A 45 31.01 26.31 -10.74
N VAL A 46 32.11 25.61 -11.09
CA VAL A 46 33.14 25.83 -12.14
C VAL A 46 34.06 24.58 -12.20
N ALA A 47 34.61 24.29 -13.39
CA ALA A 47 35.44 23.14 -13.73
C ALA A 47 36.97 23.34 -13.54
N GLY A 48 37.67 22.22 -13.31
CA GLY A 48 39.11 22.03 -13.46
C GLY A 48 39.56 20.70 -12.84
N CYS A 49 39.95 19.72 -13.67
CA CYS A 49 40.35 18.35 -13.29
C CYS A 49 39.33 17.60 -12.41
N VAL A 50 38.43 16.83 -13.02
CA VAL A 50 37.28 16.23 -12.34
C VAL A 50 37.74 15.04 -11.48
N PRO A 51 37.67 15.12 -10.14
CA PRO A 51 37.85 13.96 -9.27
C PRO A 51 36.75 12.93 -9.54
N GLU A 52 36.91 11.69 -9.06
CA GLU A 52 35.78 10.76 -9.03
C GLU A 52 34.58 11.43 -8.33
N PRO A 53 33.35 11.20 -8.84
CA PRO A 53 32.15 11.77 -8.23
C PRO A 53 32.08 11.40 -6.76
N ALA A 54 31.84 12.39 -5.90
CA ALA A 54 31.59 12.15 -4.48
C ALA A 54 30.33 11.29 -4.29
N GLU A 55 30.13 10.75 -3.08
CA GLU A 55 28.85 10.14 -2.72
C GLU A 55 27.70 11.14 -2.99
N GLY A 56 26.71 10.71 -3.79
CA GLY A 56 25.60 11.55 -4.24
C GLY A 56 25.77 12.23 -5.59
N GLU A 57 26.92 12.07 -6.28
CA GLU A 57 27.12 12.55 -7.64
C GLU A 57 26.95 11.44 -8.68
N ALA A 58 26.32 11.77 -9.81
CA ALA A 58 26.15 10.81 -10.90
C ALA A 58 27.51 10.39 -11.50
N ARG A 59 27.69 9.07 -11.69
CA ARG A 59 28.86 8.48 -12.35
C ARG A 59 28.75 8.57 -13.86
N ARG A 60 29.90 8.69 -14.52
CA ARG A 60 30.00 8.75 -15.98
C ARG A 60 29.74 7.37 -16.59
N ASP A 61 29.26 7.39 -17.82
CA ASP A 61 29.09 6.20 -18.65
C ASP A 61 30.42 5.47 -18.92
N PRO A 62 30.39 4.14 -19.15
CA PRO A 62 31.58 3.38 -19.48
C PRO A 62 32.10 3.81 -20.86
N ALA A 63 33.36 4.25 -20.92
CA ALA A 63 33.98 4.66 -22.18
C ALA A 63 34.29 3.43 -23.07
N PRO A 64 34.10 3.52 -24.39
CA PRO A 64 34.41 2.42 -25.29
C PRO A 64 35.92 2.13 -25.34
N VAL A 65 36.28 0.85 -25.24
CA VAL A 65 37.67 0.39 -25.28
C VAL A 65 37.92 -0.39 -26.57
N PHE A 66 38.89 0.07 -27.35
CA PHE A 66 39.35 -0.57 -28.59
C PHE A 66 40.83 -1.00 -28.51
N GLY A 67 41.47 -0.89 -27.35
CA GLY A 67 42.87 -1.26 -27.17
C GLY A 67 43.10 -2.73 -27.48
N GLY A 68 44.00 -3.06 -28.42
CA GLY A 68 44.28 -4.45 -28.81
C GLY A 68 43.28 -5.05 -29.82
N THR A 69 42.23 -4.32 -30.21
CA THR A 69 41.28 -4.78 -31.22
C THR A 69 41.83 -4.58 -32.64
N ARG A 70 41.55 -5.55 -33.53
CA ARG A 70 41.95 -5.47 -34.93
C ARG A 70 40.94 -4.59 -35.68
N THR A 71 41.41 -3.49 -36.26
CA THR A 71 40.62 -2.73 -37.24
C THR A 71 40.59 -3.47 -38.58
N THR A 72 39.40 -3.85 -39.03
CA THR A 72 39.16 -4.39 -40.37
C THR A 72 39.03 -3.23 -41.35
N GLN A 73 39.84 -3.26 -42.42
CA GLN A 73 39.70 -2.31 -43.53
C GLN A 73 38.69 -2.89 -44.53
N VAL A 74 37.66 -2.12 -44.85
CA VAL A 74 36.62 -2.51 -45.81
C VAL A 74 36.60 -1.52 -46.97
N ASP A 75 36.54 -2.02 -48.20
CA ASP A 75 36.51 -1.24 -49.44
C ASP A 75 35.18 -1.45 -50.20
N GLU A 76 35.16 -1.12 -51.49
CA GLU A 76 33.98 -1.24 -52.34
C GLU A 76 33.43 -2.67 -52.46
N ALA A 77 34.24 -3.70 -52.20
CA ALA A 77 33.79 -5.09 -52.26
C ALA A 77 32.78 -5.43 -51.16
N GLY A 78 32.74 -4.63 -50.08
CA GLY A 78 32.00 -4.95 -48.86
C GLY A 78 32.68 -6.05 -48.05
N ALA A 79 32.15 -6.33 -46.87
CA ALA A 79 32.63 -7.39 -46.00
C ALA A 79 31.58 -7.76 -44.96
N ARG A 80 31.52 -9.05 -44.60
CA ARG A 80 30.71 -9.54 -43.50
C ARG A 80 31.55 -10.37 -42.56
N TRP A 81 31.49 -10.09 -41.26
CA TRP A 81 32.18 -10.88 -40.24
C TRP A 81 31.48 -10.80 -38.88
N THR A 82 31.82 -11.73 -38.00
CA THR A 82 31.30 -11.80 -36.62
C THR A 82 32.47 -11.76 -35.64
N HIS A 83 32.31 -11.04 -34.55
CA HIS A 83 33.24 -10.95 -33.43
C HIS A 83 32.45 -10.95 -32.11
N GLY A 84 32.57 -12.02 -31.33
CA GLY A 84 31.76 -12.19 -30.13
C GLY A 84 30.26 -12.26 -30.47
N ASP A 85 29.49 -11.40 -29.82
CA ASP A 85 28.04 -11.20 -30.00
C ASP A 85 27.69 -10.28 -31.17
N VAL A 86 28.69 -9.68 -31.84
CA VAL A 86 28.48 -8.67 -32.88
C VAL A 86 28.73 -9.24 -34.27
N THR A 87 27.78 -9.05 -35.18
CA THR A 87 27.97 -9.24 -36.62
C THR A 87 27.94 -7.88 -37.32
N VAL A 88 28.92 -7.64 -38.19
CA VAL A 88 28.97 -6.46 -39.05
C VAL A 88 28.81 -6.91 -40.50
N ASP A 89 27.89 -6.28 -41.22
CA ASP A 89 27.67 -6.49 -42.66
C ASP A 89 27.78 -5.15 -43.40
N VAL A 90 28.86 -4.99 -44.15
CA VAL A 90 29.09 -3.86 -45.04
C VAL A 90 28.70 -4.33 -46.45
N PRO A 91 27.58 -3.84 -47.01
CA PRO A 91 27.16 -4.25 -48.33
C PRO A 91 28.14 -3.77 -49.40
N ARG A 92 28.13 -4.48 -50.54
CA ARG A 92 28.93 -4.11 -51.70
C ARG A 92 28.56 -2.69 -52.16
N ASP A 93 29.55 -1.92 -52.59
CA ASP A 93 29.43 -0.53 -53.05
C ASP A 93 28.93 0.46 -51.97
N ALA A 94 28.88 0.06 -50.69
CA ALA A 94 28.59 0.96 -49.56
C ALA A 94 29.69 2.01 -49.38
N ILE A 95 30.95 1.61 -49.58
CA ILE A 95 32.13 2.47 -49.47
C ILE A 95 32.66 2.74 -50.88
N ARG A 96 32.34 3.93 -51.43
CA ARG A 96 32.70 4.29 -52.82
C ARG A 96 34.01 5.07 -52.95
N VAL A 97 34.60 5.50 -51.84
CA VAL A 97 35.79 6.34 -51.83
C VAL A 97 36.69 5.92 -50.66
N ARG A 98 37.86 5.34 -50.98
CA ARG A 98 38.85 4.79 -50.02
C ARG A 98 38.28 3.63 -49.19
N SER A 99 39.05 3.12 -48.23
CA SER A 99 38.60 2.12 -47.26
C SER A 99 38.02 2.79 -46.01
N ALA A 100 37.07 2.13 -45.34
CA ALA A 100 36.64 2.45 -43.99
C ALA A 100 37.31 1.51 -42.99
N GLY A 101 37.66 2.02 -41.81
CA GLY A 101 38.10 1.21 -40.68
C GLY A 101 36.93 0.83 -39.80
N VAL A 102 36.73 -0.46 -39.57
CA VAL A 102 35.72 -0.96 -38.63
C VAL A 102 36.40 -1.76 -37.53
N ALA A 103 36.11 -1.44 -36.28
CA ALA A 103 36.63 -2.14 -35.11
C ALA A 103 35.49 -2.48 -34.16
N VAL A 104 35.48 -3.72 -33.66
CA VAL A 104 34.59 -4.17 -32.58
C VAL A 104 35.39 -4.11 -31.29
N GLY A 105 34.86 -3.39 -30.29
CA GLY A 105 35.50 -3.14 -29.00
C GLY A 105 35.31 -4.28 -27.99
N GLU A 106 35.69 -4.02 -26.74
CA GLU A 106 35.39 -4.92 -25.63
C GLU A 106 33.96 -4.71 -25.09
N PRO A 107 33.26 -5.77 -24.61
CA PRO A 107 31.95 -5.63 -23.99
C PRO A 107 31.97 -4.65 -22.80
N LEU A 108 31.02 -3.72 -22.76
CA LEU A 108 30.94 -2.70 -21.72
C LEU A 108 30.27 -3.20 -20.44
N GLY A 109 29.22 -4.01 -20.59
CA GLY A 109 28.53 -4.65 -19.47
C GLY A 109 27.68 -3.66 -18.66
N ARG A 110 27.56 -3.93 -17.36
CA ARG A 110 26.71 -3.17 -16.44
C ARG A 110 27.39 -1.88 -15.98
N ALA A 111 26.66 -0.78 -16.00
CA ALA A 111 27.08 0.47 -15.40
C ALA A 111 25.97 1.04 -14.50
N ASP A 112 26.36 1.60 -13.37
CA ASP A 112 25.47 2.30 -12.45
C ASP A 112 25.90 3.77 -12.38
N SER A 113 25.10 4.63 -12.99
CA SER A 113 25.33 6.08 -12.98
C SER A 113 24.88 6.74 -11.67
N GLY A 114 24.20 6.01 -10.78
CA GLY A 114 23.46 6.57 -9.64
C GLY A 114 22.09 7.16 -10.03
N ILE A 115 21.92 7.58 -11.29
CA ILE A 115 20.62 7.97 -11.87
C ILE A 115 19.87 6.72 -12.34
N ALA A 116 20.58 5.81 -13.01
CA ALA A 116 20.07 4.54 -13.46
C ALA A 116 21.20 3.49 -13.58
N ALA A 117 20.83 2.23 -13.36
CA ALA A 117 21.60 1.05 -13.68
C ALA A 117 21.21 0.57 -15.09
N GLU A 118 22.22 0.44 -15.96
CA GLU A 118 22.04 0.12 -17.37
C GLU A 118 23.03 -0.97 -17.81
N LEU A 119 22.64 -1.70 -18.84
CA LEU A 119 23.45 -2.67 -19.56
C LEU A 119 23.86 -2.08 -20.90
N PHE A 120 25.14 -2.17 -21.23
CA PHE A 120 25.70 -1.71 -22.49
C PHE A 120 26.29 -2.86 -23.29
N GLY A 121 25.99 -2.86 -24.58
CA GLY A 121 26.52 -3.83 -25.54
C GLY A 121 27.99 -3.62 -25.90
N THR A 122 28.50 -4.54 -26.71
CA THR A 122 29.82 -4.45 -27.32
C THR A 122 29.85 -3.28 -28.33
N PRO A 123 30.73 -2.28 -28.17
CA PRO A 123 30.73 -1.09 -29.00
C PRO A 123 31.40 -1.37 -30.36
N VAL A 124 30.87 -0.76 -31.41
CA VAL A 124 31.43 -0.82 -32.76
C VAL A 124 31.85 0.57 -33.20
N ARG A 125 33.12 0.70 -33.59
CA ARG A 125 33.66 1.93 -34.16
C ARG A 125 33.78 1.80 -35.66
N ILE A 126 33.18 2.75 -36.36
CA ILE A 126 33.31 2.91 -37.81
C ILE A 126 33.98 4.25 -38.07
N GLU A 127 35.11 4.22 -38.78
CA GLU A 127 35.89 5.39 -39.19
C GLU A 127 35.92 5.47 -40.72
N ALA A 128 35.22 6.45 -41.28
CA ALA A 128 35.14 6.73 -42.71
C ALA A 128 35.43 8.20 -43.03
N THR A 129 36.01 8.47 -44.20
CA THR A 129 36.29 9.84 -44.65
C THR A 129 35.10 10.52 -45.34
N ALA A 130 34.03 9.77 -45.60
CA ALA A 130 32.79 10.24 -46.21
C ALA A 130 31.61 9.38 -45.71
N ALA A 131 30.38 9.88 -45.87
CA ALA A 131 29.18 9.10 -45.63
C ALA A 131 29.10 7.90 -46.60
N PHE A 132 28.49 6.80 -46.15
CA PHE A 132 28.32 5.60 -46.95
C PHE A 132 27.22 5.79 -48.00
N ALA A 133 27.43 5.18 -49.17
CA ALA A 133 26.43 5.15 -50.23
C ALA A 133 25.28 4.18 -49.95
N GLN A 134 25.50 3.21 -49.05
CA GLN A 134 24.51 2.30 -48.49
C GLN A 134 24.80 2.12 -47.00
N PRO A 135 23.78 1.89 -46.14
CA PRO A 135 24.01 1.67 -44.72
C PRO A 135 24.83 0.40 -44.44
N VAL A 136 25.66 0.46 -43.41
CA VAL A 136 26.34 -0.69 -42.81
C VAL A 136 25.40 -1.28 -41.75
N GLU A 137 25.03 -2.55 -41.87
CA GLU A 137 24.21 -3.23 -40.87
C GLU A 137 25.11 -3.75 -39.75
N ILE A 138 24.74 -3.45 -38.51
CA ILE A 138 25.36 -4.01 -37.30
C ILE A 138 24.29 -4.75 -36.52
N ALA A 139 24.59 -5.98 -36.14
CA ALA A 139 23.71 -6.87 -35.42
C ALA A 139 24.36 -7.36 -34.12
N TRP A 140 23.64 -7.27 -33.00
CA TRP A 140 24.05 -7.78 -31.69
C TRP A 140 23.12 -8.91 -31.25
N ASP A 141 23.67 -10.01 -30.77
CA ASP A 141 22.91 -11.05 -30.07
C ASP A 141 22.56 -10.58 -28.65
N VAL A 142 21.27 -10.33 -28.42
CA VAL A 142 20.71 -9.90 -27.13
C VAL A 142 19.80 -10.95 -26.52
N SER A 143 19.82 -12.18 -27.04
CA SER A 143 18.97 -13.29 -26.55
C SER A 143 19.25 -13.71 -25.11
N GLY A 144 20.40 -13.32 -24.56
CA GLY A 144 20.76 -13.52 -23.16
C GLY A 144 20.18 -12.48 -22.18
N LEU A 145 19.52 -11.43 -22.66
CA LEU A 145 18.90 -10.40 -21.81
C LEU A 145 17.50 -10.82 -21.32
N PRO A 146 17.03 -10.29 -20.18
CA PRO A 146 15.61 -10.35 -19.83
C PRO A 146 14.76 -9.79 -21.00
N PRO A 147 13.60 -10.39 -21.32
CA PRO A 147 12.77 -9.99 -22.47
C PRO A 147 12.50 -8.48 -22.51
N HIS A 148 12.08 -7.91 -21.39
CA HIS A 148 11.83 -6.47 -21.25
C HIS A 148 13.08 -5.60 -21.44
N ALA A 149 14.25 -6.07 -21.02
CA ALA A 149 15.51 -5.35 -21.26
C ALA A 149 15.87 -5.39 -22.75
N ALA A 150 15.66 -6.51 -23.43
CA ALA A 150 15.88 -6.62 -24.88
C ALA A 150 14.92 -5.73 -25.67
N GLU A 151 13.62 -5.77 -25.35
CA GLU A 151 12.57 -4.98 -26.03
C GLU A 151 12.73 -3.48 -25.85
N THR A 152 13.33 -3.05 -24.73
CA THR A 152 13.57 -1.63 -24.43
C THR A 152 14.98 -1.16 -24.77
N ALA A 153 15.83 -2.04 -25.32
CA ALA A 153 17.15 -1.66 -25.76
C ALA A 153 17.08 -0.52 -26.80
N ALA A 154 17.97 0.46 -26.67
CA ALA A 154 18.08 1.60 -27.57
C ALA A 154 19.48 1.63 -28.19
N LEU A 155 19.56 2.12 -29.43
CA LEU A 155 20.84 2.40 -30.07
C LEU A 155 21.43 3.66 -29.44
N VAL A 156 22.71 3.60 -29.10
CA VAL A 156 23.44 4.73 -28.53
C VAL A 156 24.74 4.97 -29.29
N GLU A 157 25.14 6.24 -29.38
CA GLU A 157 26.39 6.70 -29.97
C GLU A 157 27.24 7.41 -28.91
N TRP A 158 28.55 7.18 -28.92
CA TRP A 158 29.46 7.77 -27.96
C TRP A 158 29.80 9.22 -28.31
N ASP A 159 29.37 10.16 -27.45
CA ASP A 159 29.82 11.55 -27.49
C ASP A 159 31.17 11.65 -26.75
N ALA A 160 32.26 11.67 -27.52
CA ALA A 160 33.61 11.74 -26.97
C ALA A 160 33.90 13.05 -26.22
N GLN A 161 33.20 14.14 -26.52
CA GLN A 161 33.38 15.42 -25.84
C GLN A 161 32.76 15.37 -24.44
N ARG A 162 31.51 14.92 -24.36
CA ARG A 162 30.77 14.82 -23.09
C ARG A 162 31.10 13.56 -22.28
N ARG A 163 31.69 12.56 -22.93
CA ARG A 163 31.98 11.21 -22.41
C ARG A 163 30.71 10.51 -21.91
N VAL A 164 29.70 10.47 -22.77
CA VAL A 164 28.37 9.90 -22.51
C VAL A 164 27.83 9.20 -23.76
N TRP A 165 26.99 8.18 -23.59
CA TRP A 165 26.27 7.51 -24.67
C TRP A 165 24.98 8.26 -25.00
N THR A 166 24.92 8.93 -26.15
CA THR A 166 23.71 9.65 -26.60
C THR A 166 22.78 8.73 -27.39
N PRO A 167 21.45 8.83 -27.26
CA PRO A 167 20.51 8.09 -28.11
C PRO A 167 20.75 8.37 -29.60
N ALA A 168 20.82 7.31 -30.43
CA ALA A 168 21.20 7.37 -31.84
C ALA A 168 20.14 6.81 -32.82
N GLY A 169 18.93 6.53 -32.32
CA GLY A 169 17.81 6.00 -33.10
C GLY A 169 17.19 4.75 -32.48
N ALA A 170 16.14 4.22 -33.12
CA ALA A 170 15.50 2.98 -32.71
C ALA A 170 16.12 1.80 -33.47
N PRO A 171 16.73 0.82 -32.78
CA PRO A 171 17.18 -0.40 -33.42
C PRO A 171 15.99 -1.32 -33.75
N VAL A 172 16.20 -2.30 -34.62
CA VAL A 172 15.21 -3.33 -34.94
C VAL A 172 15.55 -4.58 -34.14
N LEU A 173 14.67 -4.99 -33.23
CA LEU A 173 14.78 -6.27 -32.52
C LEU A 173 14.02 -7.35 -33.28
N ALA A 174 14.70 -8.43 -33.66
CA ALA A 174 14.09 -9.60 -34.27
C ALA A 174 14.85 -10.88 -33.86
N ASP A 175 14.12 -11.90 -33.41
CA ASP A 175 14.67 -13.22 -33.06
C ASP A 175 15.88 -13.15 -32.10
N GLY A 176 15.80 -12.30 -31.07
CA GLY A 176 16.89 -12.10 -30.10
C GLY A 176 18.11 -11.36 -30.66
N THR A 177 18.00 -10.78 -31.86
CA THR A 177 19.06 -9.99 -32.49
C THR A 177 18.63 -8.53 -32.62
N LEU A 178 19.41 -7.62 -32.07
CA LEU A 178 19.23 -6.18 -32.21
C LEU A 178 20.02 -5.67 -33.42
N ARG A 179 19.38 -4.99 -34.37
CA ARG A 179 20.01 -4.52 -35.61
C ARG A 179 19.95 -3.01 -35.76
N ALA A 180 21.00 -2.42 -36.33
CA ALA A 180 21.07 -1.01 -36.64
C ALA A 180 21.80 -0.75 -37.96
N ASP A 181 21.32 0.26 -38.68
CA ASP A 181 21.90 0.74 -39.92
C ASP A 181 22.73 2.00 -39.65
N VAL A 182 24.01 1.98 -40.06
CA VAL A 182 24.92 3.12 -39.88
C VAL A 182 25.38 3.67 -41.22
N THR A 183 25.25 4.98 -41.39
CA THR A 183 25.50 5.68 -42.66
C THR A 183 26.80 6.49 -42.69
N GLY A 184 27.60 6.46 -41.62
CA GLY A 184 28.85 7.23 -41.54
C GLY A 184 29.73 6.86 -40.36
N SER A 185 30.70 7.73 -40.05
CA SER A 185 31.60 7.54 -38.91
C SER A 185 30.86 7.70 -37.59
N ALA A 186 30.94 6.70 -36.73
CA ALA A 186 30.32 6.70 -35.42
C ALA A 186 30.99 5.66 -34.51
N VAL A 187 30.80 5.82 -33.21
CA VAL A 187 31.06 4.76 -32.23
C VAL A 187 29.72 4.41 -31.60
N ILE A 188 29.16 3.28 -31.96
CA ILE A 188 27.81 2.88 -31.60
C ILE A 188 27.81 1.68 -30.66
N SER A 189 26.77 1.56 -29.85
CA SER A 189 26.43 0.36 -29.08
C SER A 189 24.92 0.36 -28.85
N TRP A 190 24.43 -0.57 -28.04
CA TRP A 190 23.10 -0.50 -27.46
C TRP A 190 23.18 -0.29 -25.95
N ALA A 191 22.12 0.32 -25.40
CA ALA A 191 21.91 0.48 -23.97
C ALA A 191 20.50 0.00 -23.61
N ALA A 192 20.37 -0.71 -22.49
CA ALA A 192 19.11 -1.19 -21.95
C ALA A 192 19.07 -0.97 -20.43
N PRO A 193 17.88 -0.84 -19.82
CA PRO A 193 17.76 -0.84 -18.37
C PRO A 193 18.24 -2.19 -17.81
N ASP A 194 18.96 -2.15 -16.70
CA ASP A 194 19.36 -3.35 -15.96
C ASP A 194 18.17 -3.88 -15.16
N VAL A 195 17.26 -4.55 -15.86
CA VAL A 195 16.00 -5.05 -15.29
C VAL A 195 16.30 -6.10 -14.21
N ARG A 196 15.95 -5.78 -12.97
CA ARG A 196 16.12 -6.67 -11.82
C ARG A 196 14.84 -7.43 -11.53
N ALA A 197 14.96 -8.64 -10.98
CA ALA A 197 13.80 -9.33 -10.45
C ALA A 197 13.15 -8.50 -9.34
N ALA A 198 11.82 -8.46 -9.32
CA ALA A 198 11.09 -7.81 -8.25
C ALA A 198 11.29 -8.58 -6.95
N GLU A 199 12.04 -7.99 -6.02
CA GLU A 199 12.19 -8.53 -4.67
C GLU A 199 11.18 -7.89 -3.71
N PRO A 200 10.55 -8.67 -2.81
CA PRO A 200 9.71 -8.12 -1.75
C PRO A 200 10.50 -7.11 -0.92
N LEU A 201 9.88 -5.96 -0.63
CA LEU A 201 10.44 -5.02 0.34
C LEU A 201 10.54 -5.72 1.69
N ARG A 202 11.76 -5.83 2.20
CA ARG A 202 12.03 -6.16 3.60
C ARG A 202 12.39 -4.87 4.32
N PRO A 203 11.42 -4.13 4.86
CA PRO A 203 11.74 -3.01 5.70
C PRO A 203 12.59 -3.50 6.88
N PRO A 204 13.53 -2.69 7.39
CA PRO A 204 14.23 -3.01 8.63
C PRO A 204 13.20 -3.23 9.74
N ASP A 205 13.53 -4.09 10.71
CA ASP A 205 12.64 -4.35 11.85
C ASP A 205 12.28 -3.01 12.52
N PRO A 206 11.02 -2.57 12.41
CA PRO A 206 10.63 -1.22 12.74
C PRO A 206 10.65 -1.07 14.26
N THR A 207 11.62 -0.34 14.81
CA THR A 207 11.66 -0.07 16.25
C THR A 207 10.52 0.87 16.64
N THR A 208 10.00 0.75 17.87
CA THR A 208 9.09 1.77 18.40
C THR A 208 9.79 3.12 18.38
N PRO A 209 9.17 4.19 17.85
CA PRO A 209 9.80 5.51 17.84
C PRO A 209 10.08 5.96 19.28
N GLU A 210 11.23 6.59 19.50
CA GLU A 210 11.62 7.11 20.80
C GLU A 210 11.06 8.53 20.99
N CYS A 211 10.26 8.71 22.03
CA CYS A 211 9.85 10.02 22.51
C CYS A 211 10.69 10.43 23.72
N GLY A 212 10.99 11.72 23.84
CA GLY A 212 11.72 12.28 24.96
C GLY A 212 10.94 12.20 26.27
N PRO A 213 11.57 12.53 27.40
CA PRO A 213 10.94 12.49 28.73
C PRO A 213 9.91 13.62 28.94
N GLY A 214 9.60 14.42 27.91
CA GLY A 214 8.59 15.47 27.99
C GLY A 214 7.22 14.87 28.24
N GLY A 215 6.47 15.47 29.17
CA GLY A 215 5.07 15.11 29.36
C GLY A 215 4.22 15.45 28.13
N LEU A 216 2.93 15.13 28.18
CA LEU A 216 1.96 15.58 27.19
C LEU A 216 1.68 17.09 27.36
N PRO A 217 1.30 17.82 26.30
CA PRO A 217 0.83 19.21 26.42
C PRO A 217 -0.35 19.29 27.39
N GLY A 218 -0.51 20.42 28.09
CA GLY A 218 -1.52 20.55 29.16
C GLY A 218 -2.98 20.41 28.71
N TRP A 219 -3.25 20.51 27.40
CA TRP A 219 -4.57 20.27 26.81
C TRP A 219 -4.84 18.80 26.47
N VAL A 220 -3.81 17.94 26.49
CA VAL A 220 -3.92 16.50 26.22
C VAL A 220 -4.02 15.75 27.55
N THR A 221 -5.11 15.01 27.71
CA THR A 221 -5.34 14.20 28.92
C THR A 221 -4.68 12.84 28.81
N THR A 222 -4.77 12.21 27.63
CA THR A 222 -4.22 10.87 27.35
C THR A 222 -4.06 10.64 25.84
N TYR A 223 -3.42 9.53 25.48
CA TYR A 223 -3.45 8.97 24.15
C TYR A 223 -3.55 7.43 24.20
N ALA A 224 -4.08 6.83 23.14
CA ALA A 224 -4.12 5.39 22.95
C ALA A 224 -3.38 5.03 21.65
N ALA A 225 -2.33 4.21 21.79
CA ALA A 225 -1.55 3.67 20.70
C ALA A 225 -2.02 2.24 20.33
N PRO A 226 -1.71 1.74 19.11
CA PRO A 226 -1.70 0.31 18.80
C PRO A 226 -0.99 -0.47 19.91
N GLY A 227 -1.64 -1.51 20.44
CA GLY A 227 -1.05 -2.32 21.49
C GLY A 227 0.26 -2.97 21.02
N PRO A 228 1.35 -2.90 21.79
CA PRO A 228 2.65 -3.45 21.39
C PRO A 228 2.60 -4.98 21.20
N ASP A 229 1.65 -5.66 21.85
CA ASP A 229 1.46 -7.11 21.79
C ASP A 229 0.58 -7.56 20.61
N ARG A 230 0.09 -6.63 19.77
CA ARG A 230 -0.67 -6.98 18.57
C ARG A 230 0.29 -7.45 17.48
N PRO A 231 0.29 -8.74 17.09
CA PRO A 231 1.11 -9.20 15.98
C PRO A 231 0.70 -8.58 14.64
N ASP A 232 -0.53 -8.05 14.57
CA ASP A 232 -1.13 -7.35 13.43
C ASP A 232 -1.01 -5.82 13.52
N ALA A 233 -0.28 -5.26 14.50
CA ALA A 233 -0.06 -3.82 14.58
C ALA A 233 0.72 -3.33 13.37
N ALA A 234 0.06 -2.54 12.52
CA ALA A 234 0.64 -1.90 11.34
C ALA A 234 1.34 -0.57 11.65
N LEU A 235 1.08 -0.01 12.84
CA LEU A 235 1.72 1.21 13.33
C LEU A 235 2.36 0.98 14.69
N ARG A 236 3.52 1.59 14.90
CA ARG A 236 4.07 1.90 16.22
C ARG A 236 4.08 3.41 16.39
N MET A 237 3.82 3.88 17.60
CA MET A 237 3.82 5.31 17.85
C MET A 237 4.34 5.68 19.23
N CYS A 238 4.68 6.95 19.38
CA CYS A 238 4.87 7.60 20.66
C CYS A 238 4.35 9.04 20.57
N ALA A 239 4.01 9.65 21.70
CA ALA A 239 3.52 11.03 21.76
C ALA A 239 4.25 11.84 22.85
N GLU A 240 4.64 13.06 22.52
CA GLU A 240 5.37 13.98 23.40
C GLU A 240 4.94 15.43 23.19
N ALA A 241 5.11 16.30 24.19
CA ALA A 241 4.94 17.73 23.96
C ALA A 241 6.08 18.29 23.08
N HIS A 242 5.71 19.05 22.05
CA HIS A 242 6.61 19.96 21.35
C HIS A 242 6.30 21.39 21.77
N GLN A 243 7.21 21.98 22.53
CA GLN A 243 6.96 23.26 23.21
C GLN A 243 5.71 23.12 24.13
N SER A 244 5.11 24.22 24.58
CA SER A 244 4.04 24.16 25.59
C SER A 244 2.64 23.83 25.05
N ASP A 245 2.40 23.90 23.73
CA ASP A 245 1.03 23.90 23.17
C ASP A 245 0.83 23.01 21.93
N THR A 246 1.88 22.33 21.44
CA THR A 246 1.78 21.40 20.29
C THR A 246 2.07 19.98 20.75
N LEU A 247 1.26 19.02 20.31
CA LEU A 247 1.53 17.60 20.51
C LEU A 247 2.33 17.06 19.32
N THR A 248 3.49 16.46 19.56
CA THR A 248 4.15 15.63 18.56
C THR A 248 3.65 14.21 18.68
N VAL A 249 3.14 13.65 17.58
CA VAL A 249 2.88 12.22 17.44
C VAL A 249 3.84 11.65 16.42
N ARG A 250 4.72 10.75 16.84
CA ARG A 250 5.63 10.02 15.96
C ARG A 250 5.02 8.68 15.62
N SER A 251 4.90 8.37 14.34
CA SER A 251 4.31 7.13 13.83
C SER A 251 5.29 6.44 12.90
N VAL A 252 5.48 5.13 13.10
CA VAL A 252 6.29 4.26 12.24
C VAL A 252 5.36 3.21 11.62
N ASN A 253 5.40 3.08 10.28
CA ASN A 253 4.71 1.99 9.59
C ASN A 253 5.55 0.73 9.71
N THR A 254 5.00 -0.26 10.41
CA THR A 254 5.69 -1.53 10.63
C THR A 254 5.51 -2.52 9.48
N GLY A 255 4.60 -2.23 8.55
CA GLY A 255 4.30 -3.06 7.39
C GLY A 255 5.27 -2.85 6.23
N THR A 256 5.10 -3.69 5.21
CA THR A 256 5.89 -3.68 3.96
C THR A 256 5.27 -2.85 2.84
N VAL A 257 4.11 -2.23 3.10
CA VAL A 257 3.23 -1.55 2.15
C VAL A 257 3.01 -0.12 2.62
N ALA A 258 2.99 0.85 1.72
CA ALA A 258 2.74 2.25 2.05
C ALA A 258 1.31 2.44 2.58
N ARG A 259 1.14 3.39 3.50
CA ARG A 259 -0.17 3.73 4.06
C ARG A 259 -0.41 5.22 3.99
N ILE A 260 -1.67 5.64 3.84
CA ILE A 260 -2.06 7.03 4.09
C ILE A 260 -2.55 7.13 5.52
N LEU A 261 -1.90 7.95 6.33
CA LEU A 261 -2.33 8.31 7.66
C LEU A 261 -3.32 9.48 7.57
N GLU A 262 -4.59 9.21 7.78
CA GLU A 262 -5.68 10.20 7.74
C GLU A 262 -6.09 10.61 9.15
N LEU A 263 -6.06 11.91 9.45
CA LEU A 263 -6.58 12.48 10.69
C LEU A 263 -8.11 12.70 10.60
N THR A 264 -8.78 12.63 11.75
CA THR A 264 -10.19 13.00 11.87
C THR A 264 -10.45 14.46 11.52
N GLU A 265 -11.63 14.71 10.95
CA GLU A 265 -12.10 16.05 10.59
C GLU A 265 -11.99 17.00 11.79
N GLY A 266 -11.41 18.18 11.58
CA GLY A 266 -11.22 19.20 12.62
C GLY A 266 -9.85 19.22 13.30
N ALA A 267 -9.01 18.21 13.11
CA ALA A 267 -7.60 18.26 13.55
C ALA A 267 -6.76 19.12 12.60
N SER A 268 -5.94 20.04 13.15
CA SER A 268 -4.96 20.81 12.38
C SER A 268 -3.55 20.28 12.62
N VAL A 269 -2.84 20.05 11.50
CA VAL A 269 -1.43 19.69 11.49
C VAL A 269 -0.61 20.98 11.36
N ALA A 270 0.11 21.35 12.41
CA ALA A 270 1.04 22.49 12.42
C ALA A 270 2.24 22.24 11.51
N TRP A 271 2.73 21.00 11.51
CA TRP A 271 3.89 20.56 10.75
C TRP A 271 3.91 19.03 10.62
N ALA A 272 4.56 18.55 9.56
CA ALA A 272 4.88 17.14 9.36
C ALA A 272 6.37 17.02 9.06
N THR A 273 7.07 16.11 9.73
CA THR A 273 8.52 15.87 9.54
C THR A 273 8.77 14.38 9.33
N ARG A 274 9.62 14.03 8.37
CA ARG A 274 10.03 12.64 8.09
C ARG A 274 11.47 12.47 8.59
N HIS A 275 11.71 11.51 9.48
CA HIS A 275 12.98 11.39 10.21
C HIS A 275 13.95 10.36 9.64
N ALA A 276 13.45 9.44 8.81
CA ALA A 276 14.27 8.60 7.94
C ALA A 276 14.20 9.16 6.52
N ASP A 277 15.33 9.25 5.81
CA ASP A 277 15.32 9.51 4.37
C ASP A 277 14.73 8.27 3.69
N PRO A 278 13.45 8.29 3.27
CA PRO A 278 12.86 7.12 2.67
C PRO A 278 13.39 6.92 1.25
N GLY A 279 14.18 7.86 0.72
CA GLY A 279 14.62 7.93 -0.66
C GLY A 279 13.88 9.04 -1.42
N HIS A 280 14.44 9.40 -2.58
CA HIS A 280 13.94 10.49 -3.42
C HIS A 280 12.51 10.22 -3.90
N PHE A 281 12.24 8.97 -4.31
CA PHE A 281 10.91 8.56 -4.78
C PHE A 281 9.82 8.81 -3.73
N TRP A 282 10.05 8.40 -2.48
CA TRP A 282 9.04 8.49 -1.43
C TRP A 282 8.76 9.92 -1.00
N SER A 283 9.77 10.79 -1.08
CA SER A 283 9.59 12.23 -0.87
C SER A 283 8.64 12.84 -1.92
N LEU A 284 8.77 12.43 -3.19
CA LEU A 284 7.86 12.84 -4.26
C LEU A 284 6.45 12.23 -4.09
N ALA A 285 6.37 10.95 -3.72
CA ALA A 285 5.10 10.29 -3.47
C ALA A 285 4.33 10.96 -2.34
N ALA A 286 5.03 11.36 -1.27
CA ALA A 286 4.42 12.08 -0.15
C ALA A 286 3.85 13.43 -0.58
N ALA A 287 4.59 14.21 -1.38
CA ALA A 287 4.11 15.47 -1.94
C ALA A 287 2.86 15.31 -2.84
N ALA A 288 2.62 14.13 -3.41
CA ALA A 288 1.41 13.84 -4.18
C ALA A 288 0.18 13.53 -3.30
N VAL A 289 0.41 13.11 -2.04
CA VAL A 289 -0.63 12.81 -1.05
C VAL A 289 -1.00 14.03 -0.22
N GLU A 290 -0.01 14.84 0.17
CA GLU A 290 -0.16 15.95 1.13
C GLU A 290 -1.41 16.80 0.84
N ARG A 291 -2.42 16.58 1.67
CA ARG A 291 -3.73 17.24 1.69
C ARG A 291 -4.07 17.52 3.14
N ASP A 292 -4.98 18.47 3.39
CA ASP A 292 -5.42 18.81 4.75
C ASP A 292 -5.86 17.53 5.50
N GLY A 293 -5.05 17.07 6.45
CA GLY A 293 -5.32 15.91 7.29
C GLY A 293 -4.92 14.53 6.73
N ALA A 294 -4.13 14.44 5.64
CA ALA A 294 -3.67 13.15 5.10
C ALA A 294 -2.18 13.17 4.73
N GLU A 295 -1.44 12.17 5.24
CA GLU A 295 0.01 12.07 5.09
C GLU A 295 0.43 10.68 4.60
N LEU A 296 1.37 10.61 3.66
CA LEU A 296 1.93 9.33 3.23
C LEU A 296 2.92 8.81 4.27
N LEU A 297 2.77 7.55 4.64
CA LEU A 297 3.65 6.81 5.53
C LEU A 297 4.28 5.62 4.77
N PRO A 298 5.49 5.80 4.20
CA PRO A 298 6.21 4.73 3.50
C PRO A 298 6.49 3.52 4.40
N PRO A 299 6.75 2.33 3.81
CA PRO A 299 7.16 1.15 4.56
C PRO A 299 8.40 1.41 5.42
N GLY A 300 8.35 1.11 6.72
CA GLY A 300 9.47 1.28 7.65
C GLY A 300 9.86 2.73 7.97
N ALA A 301 9.17 3.74 7.42
CA ALA A 301 9.50 5.14 7.65
C ALA A 301 8.82 5.70 8.91
N GLU A 302 9.51 6.65 9.55
CA GLU A 302 8.99 7.45 10.66
C GLU A 302 8.45 8.80 10.17
N LEU A 303 7.21 9.10 10.56
CA LEU A 303 6.54 10.38 10.37
C LEU A 303 6.21 11.01 11.73
N SER A 304 6.67 12.22 11.95
CA SER A 304 6.29 13.05 13.10
C SER A 304 5.28 14.10 12.67
N LEU A 305 4.15 14.15 13.37
CA LEU A 305 3.11 15.15 13.18
C LEU A 305 3.02 16.07 14.39
N GLY A 306 3.09 17.38 14.15
CA GLY A 306 2.74 18.40 15.12
C GLY A 306 1.24 18.68 15.06
N ILE A 307 0.51 18.29 16.08
CA ILE A 307 -0.94 18.47 16.20
C ILE A 307 -1.20 19.67 17.10
N GLU A 308 -1.93 20.65 16.58
CA GLU A 308 -2.35 21.80 17.38
C GLU A 308 -3.55 21.42 18.26
N ARG A 309 -3.75 22.20 19.33
CA ARG A 309 -4.98 22.11 20.11
C ARG A 309 -6.18 22.33 19.17
N PRO A 310 -7.14 21.39 19.09
CA PRO A 310 -8.35 21.59 18.30
C PRO A 310 -9.04 22.91 18.71
N GLY A 311 -9.33 23.76 17.72
CA GLY A 311 -9.97 25.05 17.96
C GLY A 311 -11.36 24.88 18.59
N THR A 312 -11.82 25.86 19.36
CA THR A 312 -13.17 25.87 19.98
C THR A 312 -14.32 26.04 18.97
N GLY A 313 -14.04 25.93 17.67
CA GLY A 313 -14.97 26.16 16.58
C GLY A 313 -15.32 24.88 15.83
N THR A 314 -16.62 24.57 15.80
CA THR A 314 -17.31 23.46 15.09
C THR A 314 -16.99 22.03 15.50
N ALA A 315 -15.74 21.69 15.81
CA ALA A 315 -15.41 20.50 16.61
C ALA A 315 -15.51 20.93 18.09
N GLY A 316 -16.35 20.28 18.88
CA GLY A 316 -16.55 20.66 20.27
C GLY A 316 -15.23 20.63 21.05
N ALA A 317 -15.05 21.54 22.02
CA ALA A 317 -13.99 21.38 23.02
C ALA A 317 -14.16 19.99 23.66
N GLY A 318 -13.26 19.07 23.36
CA GLY A 318 -13.36 17.67 23.78
C GLY A 318 -13.41 16.60 22.69
N GLU A 319 -13.46 16.95 21.41
CA GLU A 319 -13.39 15.92 20.36
C GLU A 319 -11.99 15.27 20.31
N PRO A 320 -11.91 13.93 20.29
CA PRO A 320 -10.63 13.24 20.23
C PRO A 320 -10.02 13.39 18.83
N VAL A 321 -8.70 13.54 18.77
CA VAL A 321 -7.97 13.49 17.49
C VAL A 321 -7.58 12.04 17.24
N ARG A 322 -8.10 11.44 16.18
CA ARG A 322 -7.74 10.09 15.76
C ARG A 322 -7.00 10.17 14.44
N ALA A 323 -6.00 9.33 14.24
CA ALA A 323 -5.47 9.06 12.91
C ALA A 323 -5.55 7.59 12.56
N VAL A 324 -5.83 7.31 11.29
CA VAL A 324 -6.00 5.96 10.75
C VAL A 324 -5.11 5.79 9.52
N ALA A 325 -4.21 4.81 9.55
CA ALA A 325 -3.36 4.43 8.44
C ALA A 325 -4.03 3.38 7.54
N ARG A 326 -4.44 3.80 6.35
CA ARG A 326 -5.19 2.97 5.40
C ARG A 326 -4.35 2.59 4.19
N VAL A 327 -4.73 1.47 3.58
CA VAL A 327 -4.30 1.07 2.23
C VAL A 327 -5.52 1.16 1.32
N ASP A 328 -5.33 1.78 0.17
CA ASP A 328 -6.32 2.08 -0.86
C ASP A 328 -5.69 1.89 -2.26
N ALA A 329 -6.47 2.12 -3.31
CA ALA A 329 -5.97 1.97 -4.67
C ALA A 329 -4.80 2.92 -4.99
N PHE A 330 -4.75 4.10 -4.34
CA PHE A 330 -3.65 5.05 -4.52
C PHE A 330 -2.34 4.54 -3.92
N THR A 331 -2.34 4.11 -2.66
CA THR A 331 -1.16 3.53 -1.99
C THR A 331 -0.68 2.26 -2.69
N ALA A 332 -1.60 1.40 -3.15
CA ALA A 332 -1.25 0.26 -3.99
C ALA A 332 -0.52 0.68 -5.28
N ALA A 333 -0.99 1.76 -5.93
CA ALA A 333 -0.34 2.31 -7.11
C ALA A 333 1.04 2.92 -6.80
N VAL A 334 1.20 3.57 -5.64
CA VAL A 334 2.49 4.07 -5.15
C VAL A 334 3.47 2.92 -4.92
N ASP A 335 3.05 1.83 -4.27
CA ASP A 335 3.91 0.66 -4.04
C ASP A 335 4.32 -0.04 -5.34
N LEU A 336 3.38 -0.18 -6.29
CA LEU A 336 3.66 -0.68 -7.64
C LEU A 336 4.67 0.22 -8.37
N THR A 337 4.53 1.54 -8.25
CA THR A 337 5.48 2.50 -8.84
C THR A 337 6.84 2.43 -8.16
N ALA A 338 6.90 2.32 -6.84
CA ALA A 338 8.16 2.14 -6.10
C ALA A 338 8.88 0.86 -6.55
N ALA A 339 8.15 -0.24 -6.69
CA ALA A 339 8.69 -1.51 -7.17
C ALA A 339 9.13 -1.45 -8.63
N PHE A 340 8.39 -0.72 -9.47
CA PHE A 340 8.77 -0.46 -10.85
C PHE A 340 10.09 0.33 -10.93
N PHE A 341 10.28 1.38 -10.12
CA PHE A 341 11.54 2.15 -10.11
C PHE A 341 12.75 1.27 -9.79
N ARG A 342 12.61 0.38 -8.79
CA ARG A 342 13.67 -0.61 -8.45
C ARG A 342 13.91 -1.61 -9.57
N THR A 343 12.83 -2.11 -10.18
CA THR A 343 12.87 -3.10 -11.28
C THR A 343 13.53 -2.52 -12.53
N ALA A 344 13.19 -1.27 -12.88
CA ALA A 344 13.77 -0.53 -14.00
C ALA A 344 15.20 -0.03 -13.73
N GLY A 345 15.74 -0.27 -12.53
CA GLY A 345 17.09 0.15 -12.16
C GLY A 345 17.25 1.65 -11.99
N LEU A 346 16.17 2.41 -11.74
CA LEU A 346 16.26 3.84 -11.46
C LEU A 346 16.86 4.05 -10.06
N GLY A 347 17.93 4.86 -9.99
CA GLY A 347 18.68 5.09 -8.76
C GLY A 347 18.16 6.27 -7.93
N GLU A 348 18.80 6.48 -6.78
CA GLU A 348 18.42 7.51 -5.80
C GLU A 348 19.05 8.88 -6.05
N VAL A 349 20.02 9.00 -6.99
CA VAL A 349 20.57 10.31 -7.34
C VAL A 349 19.48 11.11 -8.05
N PRO A 350 19.01 12.24 -7.47
CA PRO A 350 17.92 12.99 -8.05
C PRO A 350 18.36 13.60 -9.39
N ALA A 351 17.71 13.16 -10.47
CA ALA A 351 17.77 13.78 -11.79
C ALA A 351 16.42 14.45 -12.09
N PRO A 352 16.39 15.65 -12.70
CA PRO A 352 15.14 16.33 -13.04
C PRO A 352 14.24 15.48 -13.94
N GLU A 353 14.83 14.70 -14.85
CA GLU A 353 14.11 13.84 -15.79
C GLU A 353 13.45 12.66 -15.04
N THR A 354 14.19 11.96 -14.17
CA THR A 354 13.62 10.84 -13.38
C THR A 354 12.60 11.33 -12.36
N THR A 355 12.75 12.56 -11.87
CA THR A 355 11.76 13.26 -11.05
C THR A 355 10.48 13.54 -11.83
N ALA A 356 10.58 14.01 -13.07
CA ALA A 356 9.43 14.23 -13.95
C ALA A 356 8.71 12.90 -14.25
N LEU A 357 9.46 11.81 -14.49
CA LEU A 357 8.90 10.47 -14.64
C LEU A 357 8.13 10.02 -13.39
N ALA A 358 8.71 10.17 -12.20
CA ALA A 358 8.05 9.82 -10.95
C ALA A 358 6.77 10.63 -10.75
N ALA A 359 6.82 11.94 -10.98
CA ALA A 359 5.64 12.80 -10.90
C ALA A 359 4.54 12.40 -11.91
N GLY A 360 4.93 12.07 -13.15
CA GLY A 360 4.01 11.59 -14.19
C GLY A 360 3.32 10.28 -13.78
N LEU A 361 4.06 9.31 -13.27
CA LEU A 361 3.53 8.02 -12.81
C LEU A 361 2.71 8.15 -11.51
N LEU A 362 3.07 9.06 -10.60
CA LEU A 362 2.25 9.37 -9.42
C LEU A 362 0.95 10.10 -9.80
N SER A 363 0.96 10.91 -10.86
CA SER A 363 -0.26 11.48 -11.43
C SER A 363 -1.16 10.39 -12.03
N CYS A 364 -0.57 9.39 -12.70
CA CYS A 364 -1.28 8.18 -13.11
C CYS A 364 -1.89 7.45 -11.90
N ALA A 365 -1.11 7.22 -10.84
CA ALA A 365 -1.56 6.61 -9.59
C ALA A 365 -2.74 7.36 -8.97
N ALA A 366 -2.71 8.69 -8.96
CA ALA A 366 -3.80 9.53 -8.48
C ALA A 366 -5.08 9.42 -9.34
N ALA A 367 -4.93 9.18 -10.64
CA ALA A 367 -6.05 8.99 -11.56
C ALA A 367 -6.65 7.58 -11.48
N THR A 368 -5.83 6.57 -11.20
CA THR A 368 -6.26 5.17 -11.00
C THR A 368 -6.74 4.89 -9.58
N GLY A 369 -6.34 5.71 -8.61
CA GLY A 369 -6.48 5.49 -7.17
C GLY A 369 -7.87 5.74 -6.56
N GLU A 370 -8.94 5.82 -7.35
CA GLU A 370 -10.30 5.89 -6.81
C GLU A 370 -10.83 4.46 -6.58
N GLY A 371 -10.67 3.94 -5.36
CA GLY A 371 -11.19 2.62 -5.00
C GLY A 371 -10.59 2.03 -3.72
N THR A 372 -11.28 1.05 -3.16
CA THR A 372 -10.80 0.23 -2.04
C THR A 372 -10.10 -1.01 -2.56
N ILE A 373 -9.07 -1.47 -1.85
CA ILE A 373 -8.45 -2.78 -2.10
C ILE A 373 -9.06 -3.78 -1.13
N GLY A 374 -9.79 -4.78 -1.65
CA GLY A 374 -10.34 -5.88 -0.85
C GLY A 374 -9.67 -7.22 -1.12
N ARG A 375 -9.01 -7.37 -2.28
CA ARG A 375 -8.41 -8.63 -2.75
C ARG A 375 -7.28 -8.38 -3.74
N ALA A 376 -6.46 -9.40 -3.96
CA ALA A 376 -5.32 -9.35 -4.89
C ALA A 376 -5.69 -8.91 -6.32
N ALA A 377 -6.88 -9.28 -6.81
CA ALA A 377 -7.33 -8.90 -8.14
C ALA A 377 -7.61 -7.38 -8.29
N ASP A 378 -7.88 -6.66 -7.19
CA ASP A 378 -8.04 -5.22 -7.25
C ASP A 378 -6.68 -4.53 -7.51
N VAL A 379 -5.59 -5.09 -6.96
CA VAL A 379 -4.22 -4.65 -7.25
C VAL A 379 -3.84 -4.88 -8.72
N ALA A 380 -4.29 -6.00 -9.31
CA ALA A 380 -4.09 -6.26 -10.74
C ALA A 380 -4.78 -5.21 -11.64
N ALA A 381 -5.97 -4.75 -11.24
CA ALA A 381 -6.67 -3.68 -11.93
C ALA A 381 -5.91 -2.34 -11.84
N VAL A 382 -5.34 -2.03 -10.66
CA VAL A 382 -4.47 -0.85 -10.48
C VAL A 382 -3.24 -0.93 -11.39
N ALA A 383 -2.57 -2.07 -11.45
CA ALA A 383 -1.42 -2.29 -12.33
C ALA A 383 -1.77 -2.06 -13.81
N THR A 384 -2.89 -2.63 -14.28
CA THR A 384 -3.39 -2.43 -15.65
C THR A 384 -3.67 -0.95 -15.94
N GLY A 385 -4.22 -0.23 -14.96
CA GLY A 385 -4.47 1.21 -15.04
C GLY A 385 -3.18 2.03 -15.18
N LEU A 386 -2.14 1.66 -14.42
CA LEU A 386 -0.81 2.28 -14.50
C LEU A 386 -0.16 2.05 -15.87
N THR A 387 -0.16 0.82 -16.38
CA THR A 387 0.36 0.49 -17.72
C THR A 387 -0.37 1.26 -18.81
N SER A 388 -1.70 1.28 -18.77
CA SER A 388 -2.52 2.05 -19.72
C SER A 388 -2.20 3.55 -19.67
N CYS A 389 -1.85 4.08 -18.49
CA CYS A 389 -1.44 5.47 -18.34
C CYS A 389 -0.03 5.72 -18.86
N ALA A 390 0.92 4.83 -18.57
CA ALA A 390 2.28 4.88 -19.08
C ALA A 390 2.31 4.84 -20.61
N GLN A 391 1.44 4.04 -21.24
CA GLN A 391 1.27 4.03 -22.70
C GLN A 391 0.86 5.40 -23.26
N ARG A 392 -0.05 6.12 -22.58
CA ARG A 392 -0.42 7.49 -22.99
C ARG A 392 0.72 8.50 -22.77
N LEU A 393 1.49 8.35 -21.69
CA LEU A 393 2.67 9.19 -21.46
C LEU A 393 3.76 8.93 -22.52
N ALA A 394 3.90 7.68 -22.97
CA ALA A 394 4.84 7.29 -24.02
C ALA A 394 4.40 7.75 -25.43
N ASP A 395 3.09 7.86 -25.66
CA ASP A 395 2.53 8.29 -26.94
C ASP A 395 2.52 9.82 -27.08
N GLY A 396 3.51 10.33 -27.83
CA GLY A 396 3.68 11.75 -28.15
C GLY A 396 2.53 12.37 -28.96
N ASP A 397 1.61 11.58 -29.50
CA ASP A 397 0.42 12.10 -30.20
C ASP A 397 -0.75 12.41 -29.25
N THR A 398 -0.68 11.98 -27.99
CA THR A 398 -1.67 12.32 -26.96
C THR A 398 -1.38 13.67 -26.31
N SER A 399 -2.40 14.28 -25.69
CA SER A 399 -2.19 15.50 -24.88
C SER A 399 -1.27 15.25 -23.69
N GLU A 400 -1.40 14.08 -23.09
CA GLU A 400 -0.65 13.61 -21.94
C GLU A 400 0.82 13.41 -22.30
N GLY A 401 1.12 12.69 -23.38
CA GLY A 401 2.48 12.49 -23.85
C GLY A 401 3.17 13.79 -24.26
N ARG A 402 2.47 14.72 -24.93
CA ARG A 402 3.03 16.06 -25.20
C ARG A 402 3.29 16.86 -23.94
N GLY A 403 2.38 16.81 -22.97
CA GLY A 403 2.54 17.47 -21.68
C GLY A 403 3.74 16.93 -20.92
N PHE A 404 3.86 15.61 -20.83
CA PHE A 404 4.97 14.91 -20.20
C PHE A 404 6.32 15.20 -20.87
N ALA A 405 6.38 15.18 -22.20
CA ALA A 405 7.58 15.52 -22.95
C ALA A 405 8.00 16.98 -22.70
N ALA A 406 7.03 17.91 -22.65
CA ALA A 406 7.30 19.32 -22.34
C ALA A 406 7.80 19.51 -20.90
N GLU A 407 7.22 18.81 -19.92
CA GLU A 407 7.67 18.84 -18.52
C GLU A 407 9.07 18.26 -18.35
N THR A 408 9.35 17.12 -18.99
CA THR A 408 10.68 16.50 -18.98
C THR A 408 11.72 17.42 -19.62
N ALA A 409 11.41 18.03 -20.77
CA ALA A 409 12.28 18.99 -21.44
C ALA A 409 12.50 20.26 -20.59
N ALA A 410 11.46 20.75 -19.91
CA ALA A 410 11.57 21.88 -19.00
C ALA A 410 12.46 21.54 -17.80
N ALA A 411 12.30 20.36 -17.19
CA ALA A 411 13.12 19.86 -16.10
C ALA A 411 14.60 19.73 -16.52
N ALA A 412 14.85 19.17 -17.70
CA ALA A 412 16.18 19.03 -18.29
C ALA A 412 16.85 20.39 -18.60
N SER A 413 16.05 21.41 -18.93
CA SER A 413 16.54 22.77 -19.20
C SER A 413 16.90 23.58 -17.95
N ALA A 414 16.43 23.15 -16.76
CA ALA A 414 16.73 23.81 -15.49
C ALA A 414 18.17 23.54 -15.00
N LEU A 415 18.81 22.50 -15.51
CA LEU A 415 20.23 22.23 -15.30
C LEU A 415 21.06 23.19 -16.18
N GLY A 416 21.95 23.97 -15.57
CA GLY A 416 22.82 24.89 -16.30
C GLY A 416 23.66 24.20 -17.39
N GLN A 417 24.13 24.94 -18.40
CA GLN A 417 24.84 24.38 -19.56
C GLN A 417 26.30 23.93 -19.29
N ALA A 418 26.69 23.69 -18.04
CA ALA A 418 28.03 23.22 -17.71
C ALA A 418 28.21 21.74 -18.13
N ASP A 419 29.43 21.37 -18.53
CA ASP A 419 29.76 20.08 -19.14
C ASP A 419 29.37 18.84 -18.29
N PRO A 420 29.53 18.82 -16.94
CA PRO A 420 29.04 17.71 -16.11
C PRO A 420 27.50 17.60 -16.08
N ALA A 421 26.81 18.73 -16.16
CA ALA A 421 25.35 18.77 -16.17
C ALA A 421 24.78 18.28 -17.52
N ALA A 422 25.49 18.52 -18.62
CA ALA A 422 25.11 18.03 -19.95
C ALA A 422 25.15 16.50 -20.05
N ALA A 423 26.17 15.85 -19.48
CA ALA A 423 26.26 14.39 -19.46
C ALA A 423 25.15 13.77 -18.59
N ARG A 424 24.90 14.33 -17.39
CA ARG A 424 23.81 13.89 -16.51
C ARG A 424 22.44 13.97 -17.16
N ARG A 425 22.17 15.06 -17.90
CA ARG A 425 20.94 15.22 -18.66
C ARG A 425 20.75 14.11 -19.69
N VAL A 426 21.78 13.80 -20.48
CA VAL A 426 21.70 12.72 -21.49
C VAL A 426 21.43 11.37 -20.83
N GLN A 427 22.08 11.08 -19.70
CA GLN A 427 21.83 9.86 -18.92
C GLN A 427 20.39 9.83 -18.38
N GLY A 428 19.89 10.93 -17.83
CA GLY A 428 18.52 11.06 -17.33
C GLY A 428 17.47 10.89 -18.42
N GLU A 429 17.63 11.55 -19.58
CA GLU A 429 16.74 11.42 -20.73
C GLU A 429 16.68 9.97 -21.25
N ARG A 430 17.85 9.31 -21.35
CA ARG A 430 17.96 7.91 -21.77
C ARG A 430 17.28 6.97 -20.77
N ALA A 431 17.53 7.16 -19.47
CA ALA A 431 16.91 6.38 -18.40
C ALA A 431 15.38 6.53 -18.39
N VAL A 432 14.85 7.75 -18.53
CA VAL A 432 13.40 8.00 -18.59
C VAL A 432 12.79 7.36 -19.82
N SER A 433 13.42 7.49 -20.99
CA SER A 433 12.92 6.87 -22.22
C SER A 433 12.88 5.34 -22.13
N ALA A 434 13.90 4.71 -21.53
CA ALA A 434 13.92 3.28 -21.28
C ALA A 434 12.85 2.85 -20.28
N ALA A 435 12.78 3.51 -19.12
CA ALA A 435 11.79 3.21 -18.08
C ALA A 435 10.36 3.40 -18.59
N LEU A 436 10.07 4.46 -19.35
CA LEU A 436 8.73 4.68 -19.87
C LEU A 436 8.30 3.60 -20.86
N ARG A 437 9.23 3.09 -21.69
CA ARG A 437 8.96 1.93 -22.56
C ARG A 437 8.72 0.65 -21.76
N LEU A 438 9.48 0.41 -20.69
CA LEU A 438 9.23 -0.71 -19.78
C LEU A 438 7.83 -0.63 -19.15
N ALA A 439 7.47 0.53 -18.61
CA ALA A 439 6.15 0.74 -18.02
C ALA A 439 5.02 0.53 -19.03
N ALA A 440 5.18 1.04 -20.26
CA ALA A 440 4.20 0.87 -21.34
C ALA A 440 4.09 -0.58 -21.85
N ALA A 441 5.15 -1.38 -21.69
CA ALA A 441 5.20 -2.80 -22.05
C ALA A 441 4.50 -3.73 -21.04
N GLY A 442 4.01 -3.20 -19.91
CA GLY A 442 3.24 -3.97 -18.92
C GLY A 442 4.06 -4.56 -17.78
N VAL A 443 5.20 -3.95 -17.44
CA VAL A 443 5.99 -4.38 -16.28
C VAL A 443 5.20 -4.29 -14.98
N PHE A 444 4.20 -3.40 -14.85
CA PHE A 444 3.38 -3.31 -13.63
C PHE A 444 2.59 -4.60 -13.37
N GLU A 445 2.07 -5.24 -14.42
CA GLU A 445 1.34 -6.50 -14.33
C GLU A 445 2.26 -7.64 -13.85
N GLU A 446 3.54 -7.61 -14.18
CA GLU A 446 4.54 -8.58 -13.69
C GLU A 446 4.89 -8.39 -12.21
N LEU A 447 4.62 -7.22 -11.64
CA LEU A 447 4.81 -6.95 -10.21
C LEU A 447 3.65 -7.47 -9.36
N VAL A 448 2.48 -7.71 -9.97
CA VAL A 448 1.27 -8.16 -9.27
C VAL A 448 1.49 -9.47 -8.48
N PRO A 449 2.11 -10.53 -9.03
CA PRO A 449 2.33 -11.78 -8.28
C PRO A 449 3.18 -11.62 -7.02
N VAL A 450 4.00 -10.57 -6.95
CA VAL A 450 4.89 -10.29 -5.81
C VAL A 450 4.22 -9.38 -4.77
N LEU A 451 3.37 -8.46 -5.20
CA LEU A 451 2.85 -7.37 -4.35
C LEU A 451 1.37 -7.49 -3.99
N ALA A 452 0.57 -8.22 -4.76
CA ALA A 452 -0.89 -8.20 -4.58
C ALA A 452 -1.35 -8.78 -3.24
N GLU A 453 -0.75 -9.89 -2.80
CA GLU A 453 -1.07 -10.51 -1.50
C GLU A 453 -0.66 -9.60 -0.32
N PRO A 454 0.59 -9.09 -0.24
CA PRO A 454 0.97 -8.13 0.80
C PRO A 454 0.07 -6.89 0.86
N ILE A 455 -0.27 -6.30 -0.29
CA ILE A 455 -1.12 -5.10 -0.36
C ILE A 455 -2.55 -5.42 0.10
N ALA A 456 -3.14 -6.53 -0.39
CA ALA A 456 -4.48 -6.93 0.00
C ALA A 456 -4.57 -7.27 1.50
N ALA A 457 -3.57 -7.97 2.04
CA ALA A 457 -3.49 -8.27 3.47
C ALA A 457 -3.33 -6.98 4.31
N ALA A 458 -2.52 -6.03 3.85
CA ALA A 458 -2.34 -4.74 4.51
C ALA A 458 -3.63 -3.89 4.49
N ALA A 459 -4.42 -3.98 3.42
CA ALA A 459 -5.72 -3.32 3.29
C ALA A 459 -6.80 -3.97 4.16
N ALA A 460 -6.76 -5.29 4.35
CA ALA A 460 -7.65 -6.02 5.23
C ALA A 460 -7.28 -5.91 6.73
N SER A 461 -6.18 -5.23 7.07
CA SER A 461 -5.72 -5.10 8.46
C SER A 461 -6.75 -4.36 9.33
N PRO A 462 -7.05 -4.83 10.56
CA PRO A 462 -7.98 -4.15 11.46
C PRO A 462 -7.56 -2.72 11.76
N VAL A 463 -8.54 -1.81 11.81
CA VAL A 463 -8.30 -0.38 12.00
C VAL A 463 -7.56 -0.09 13.30
N GLY A 464 -7.84 -0.83 14.38
CA GLY A 464 -7.21 -0.69 15.69
C GLY A 464 -5.71 -0.98 15.67
N GLY A 465 -5.25 -1.87 14.80
CA GLY A 465 -3.80 -2.13 14.59
C GLY A 465 -3.12 -1.04 13.76
N ALA A 466 -3.89 -0.22 13.05
CA ALA A 466 -3.41 0.81 12.14
C ALA A 466 -3.90 2.22 12.54
N SER A 467 -4.27 2.46 13.80
CA SER A 467 -4.76 3.77 14.23
C SER A 467 -4.30 4.13 15.63
N TRP A 468 -4.32 5.43 15.91
CA TRP A 468 -4.10 5.97 17.23
C TRP A 468 -5.11 7.06 17.57
N LEU A 469 -5.27 7.32 18.86
CA LEU A 469 -6.23 8.27 19.42
C LEU A 469 -5.54 9.20 20.42
N VAL A 470 -5.83 10.49 20.38
CA VAL A 470 -5.42 11.49 21.36
C VAL A 470 -6.69 12.12 21.93
N VAL A 471 -6.78 12.21 23.25
CA VAL A 471 -7.95 12.77 23.94
C VAL A 471 -7.56 14.06 24.64
N ALA A 472 -8.32 15.12 24.33
CA ALA A 472 -8.13 16.45 24.86
C ALA A 472 -9.33 16.88 25.70
N HIS A 473 -9.23 16.76 27.01
CA HIS A 473 -10.28 17.23 27.92
C HIS A 473 -9.69 18.10 29.02
N ASP A 474 -10.20 19.34 29.10
CA ASP A 474 -9.92 20.22 30.25
C ASP A 474 -10.57 19.65 31.53
N ASP A 475 -11.75 19.01 31.40
CA ASP A 475 -12.45 18.25 32.44
C ASP A 475 -12.96 16.92 31.86
N ALA A 476 -12.42 15.78 32.33
CA ALA A 476 -12.85 14.48 31.88
C ALA A 476 -14.34 14.24 32.24
N PRO A 477 -15.22 13.91 31.27
CA PRO A 477 -16.62 13.61 31.56
C PRO A 477 -16.71 12.43 32.51
N ALA A 478 -17.81 12.36 33.25
CA ALA A 478 -18.09 11.19 34.08
C ALA A 478 -18.17 9.94 33.19
N LEU A 479 -17.80 8.78 33.74
CA LEU A 479 -17.99 7.52 33.05
C LEU A 479 -19.48 7.33 32.73
N GLY A 480 -19.79 6.93 31.50
CA GLY A 480 -21.15 6.81 31.01
C GLY A 480 -21.80 8.15 30.63
N ALA A 481 -21.11 9.29 30.77
CA ALA A 481 -21.61 10.59 30.30
C ALA A 481 -21.30 10.81 28.81
N TRP A 482 -21.69 9.86 27.98
CA TRP A 482 -21.68 9.94 26.52
C TRP A 482 -23.01 9.41 25.98
N SER A 483 -23.31 9.66 24.70
CA SER A 483 -24.55 9.21 24.07
C SER A 483 -24.23 8.23 22.96
N ALA A 484 -24.78 7.01 23.06
CA ALA A 484 -24.70 6.04 21.98
C ALA A 484 -25.67 6.43 20.86
N ARG A 485 -25.18 6.33 19.62
CA ARG A 485 -25.95 6.54 18.40
C ARG A 485 -26.82 5.32 18.07
N CYS A 486 -26.43 4.14 18.56
CA CYS A 486 -27.03 2.83 18.32
C CYS A 486 -27.07 2.39 16.85
N THR A 487 -26.80 3.28 15.90
CA THR A 487 -26.88 3.04 14.46
C THR A 487 -25.52 3.03 13.77
N ASP A 488 -24.46 3.32 14.52
CA ASP A 488 -23.09 3.44 14.04
C ASP A 488 -22.13 2.84 15.07
N ALA A 489 -21.89 1.53 14.91
CA ALA A 489 -21.05 0.74 15.82
C ALA A 489 -19.61 1.26 15.92
N GLU A 490 -19.06 1.82 14.83
CA GLU A 490 -17.70 2.37 14.87
C GLU A 490 -17.66 3.69 15.65
N ALA A 491 -18.61 4.61 15.38
CA ALA A 491 -18.68 5.86 16.13
C ALA A 491 -18.94 5.63 17.62
N ASP A 492 -19.80 4.66 17.96
CA ASP A 492 -20.08 4.28 19.35
C ASP A 492 -18.86 3.61 20.01
N ALA A 493 -18.09 2.81 19.27
CA ALA A 493 -16.83 2.25 19.76
C ALA A 493 -15.79 3.34 20.07
N VAL A 494 -15.67 4.36 19.21
CA VAL A 494 -14.75 5.49 19.43
C VAL A 494 -15.22 6.36 20.62
N ALA A 495 -16.52 6.64 20.72
CA ALA A 495 -17.09 7.42 21.80
C ALA A 495 -16.93 6.72 23.17
N LEU A 496 -17.18 5.41 23.22
CA LEU A 496 -16.95 4.59 24.40
C LEU A 496 -15.47 4.60 24.81
N LEU A 497 -14.56 4.42 23.85
CA LEU A 497 -13.12 4.47 24.12
C LEU A 497 -12.71 5.83 24.66
N THR A 498 -13.20 6.92 24.07
CA THR A 498 -12.87 8.29 24.49
C THR A 498 -13.37 8.59 25.90
N ASN A 499 -14.59 8.17 26.25
CA ASN A 499 -15.12 8.31 27.60
C ASN A 499 -14.29 7.52 28.64
N LEU A 500 -13.84 6.33 28.27
CA LEU A 500 -12.98 5.49 29.12
C LEU A 500 -11.59 6.09 29.26
N THR A 501 -10.89 6.38 28.17
CA THR A 501 -9.49 6.80 28.21
C THR A 501 -9.33 8.24 28.70
N GLY A 502 -10.38 9.07 28.62
CA GLY A 502 -10.36 10.42 29.20
C GLY A 502 -10.10 10.48 30.71
N ARG A 503 -10.09 9.36 31.43
CA ARG A 503 -9.77 9.31 32.87
C ARG A 503 -8.25 9.39 33.09
N PRO A 504 -7.76 10.27 33.98
CA PRO A 504 -6.32 10.38 34.27
C PRO A 504 -5.65 9.08 34.76
N GLU A 505 -6.43 8.19 35.37
CA GLU A 505 -5.94 6.88 35.84
C GLU A 505 -5.52 5.92 34.70
N PHE A 506 -5.95 6.18 33.47
CA PHE A 506 -5.56 5.43 32.26
C PHE A 506 -4.63 6.23 31.35
N ALA A 507 -4.04 7.33 31.85
CA ALA A 507 -3.12 8.18 31.09
C ALA A 507 -1.68 7.66 31.06
N ASP A 508 -1.35 6.58 31.79
CA ASP A 508 -0.01 5.98 31.82
C ASP A 508 0.25 5.17 30.53
N PRO A 509 1.08 5.67 29.60
CA PRO A 509 1.31 4.99 28.32
C PRO A 509 2.23 3.77 28.45
N SER A 510 2.88 3.58 29.61
CA SER A 510 3.76 2.42 29.84
C SER A 510 2.98 1.13 30.13
N ARG A 511 1.65 1.23 30.30
CA ARG A 511 0.76 0.13 30.61
C ARG A 511 -0.30 -0.01 29.53
N SER A 512 -0.67 -1.26 29.22
CA SER A 512 -1.85 -1.50 28.38
C SER A 512 -3.12 -1.18 29.17
N LEU A 513 -4.15 -0.64 28.51
CA LEU A 513 -5.43 -0.27 29.15
C LEU A 513 -6.02 -1.44 29.97
N ALA A 514 -5.99 -2.65 29.42
CA ALA A 514 -6.50 -3.85 30.07
C ALA A 514 -5.77 -4.24 31.37
N SER A 515 -4.52 -3.78 31.55
CA SER A 515 -3.72 -4.07 32.74
C SER A 515 -4.02 -3.16 33.92
N HIS A 516 -4.80 -2.09 33.73
CA HIS A 516 -5.22 -1.22 34.82
C HIS A 516 -6.25 -1.92 35.72
N PRO A 517 -6.02 -2.01 37.05
CA PRO A 517 -6.94 -2.72 37.95
C PRO A 517 -8.38 -2.18 37.94
N SER A 518 -8.56 -0.89 37.68
CA SER A 518 -9.88 -0.25 37.62
C SER A 518 -10.58 -0.36 36.25
N TRP A 519 -9.90 -0.88 35.21
CA TRP A 519 -10.41 -0.88 33.83
C TRP A 519 -11.77 -1.58 33.72
N ARG A 520 -11.89 -2.82 34.20
CA ARG A 520 -13.16 -3.58 34.12
C ARG A 520 -14.33 -2.84 34.78
N GLY A 521 -14.13 -2.33 35.99
CA GLY A 521 -15.17 -1.57 36.69
C GLY A 521 -15.53 -0.27 35.98
N ALA A 522 -14.55 0.42 35.38
CA ALA A 522 -14.81 1.63 34.60
C ALA A 522 -15.63 1.33 33.33
N VAL A 523 -15.32 0.21 32.67
CA VAL A 523 -16.02 -0.28 31.48
C VAL A 523 -17.49 -0.60 31.79
N GLU A 524 -17.78 -1.30 32.89
CA GLU A 524 -19.15 -1.60 33.31
C GLU A 524 -20.02 -0.34 33.46
N VAL A 525 -19.46 0.72 34.03
CA VAL A 525 -20.14 2.01 34.16
C VAL A 525 -20.25 2.72 32.81
N ALA A 526 -19.19 2.69 32.00
CA ALA A 526 -19.13 3.40 30.74
C ALA A 526 -20.07 2.83 29.68
N VAL A 527 -20.39 1.53 29.70
CA VAL A 527 -21.34 0.94 28.74
C VAL A 527 -22.81 1.25 29.07
N ALA A 528 -23.12 1.82 30.24
CA ALA A 528 -24.51 2.07 30.67
C ALA A 528 -25.40 2.81 29.64
N PRO A 529 -24.91 3.81 28.87
CA PRO A 529 -25.69 4.43 27.81
C PRO A 529 -26.20 3.45 26.75
N LEU A 530 -25.54 2.32 26.53
CA LEU A 530 -25.93 1.32 25.51
C LEU A 530 -27.12 0.45 25.93
N ALA A 531 -27.59 0.58 27.18
CA ALA A 531 -28.77 -0.14 27.67
C ALA A 531 -30.05 0.19 26.88
N HIS A 532 -30.15 1.40 26.33
CA HIS A 532 -31.31 1.81 25.52
C HIS A 532 -31.25 1.34 24.05
N CYS A 533 -30.09 0.92 23.55
CA CYS A 533 -29.99 0.32 22.23
C CYS A 533 -30.71 -1.04 22.21
N THR A 534 -31.00 -1.55 21.03
CA THR A 534 -31.51 -2.91 20.85
C THR A 534 -30.39 -3.95 21.07
N PRO A 535 -30.74 -5.23 21.31
CA PRO A 535 -29.75 -6.30 21.36
C PRO A 535 -28.91 -6.40 20.08
N ASP A 536 -29.52 -6.21 18.91
CA ASP A 536 -28.84 -6.27 17.61
C ASP A 536 -27.79 -5.16 17.48
N GLU A 537 -28.11 -3.93 17.87
CA GLU A 537 -27.20 -2.78 17.83
C GLU A 537 -26.03 -2.95 18.80
N ARG A 538 -26.30 -3.44 20.02
CA ARG A 538 -25.24 -3.81 20.97
C ARG A 538 -24.37 -4.96 20.43
N ARG A 539 -24.96 -5.93 19.74
CA ARG A 539 -24.24 -7.03 19.09
C ARG A 539 -23.31 -6.51 17.99
N ALA A 540 -23.78 -5.59 17.16
CA ALA A 540 -22.98 -4.94 16.13
C ALA A 540 -21.80 -4.15 16.72
N LEU A 541 -22.03 -3.39 17.81
CA LEU A 541 -20.96 -2.71 18.54
C LEU A 541 -19.94 -3.70 19.11
N ALA A 542 -20.39 -4.74 19.80
CA ALA A 542 -19.50 -5.75 20.39
C ALA A 542 -18.63 -6.44 19.32
N ALA A 543 -19.15 -6.67 18.13
CA ALA A 543 -18.38 -7.21 17.00
C ALA A 543 -17.35 -6.20 16.45
N ALA A 544 -17.65 -4.90 16.48
CA ALA A 544 -16.74 -3.86 15.99
C ALA A 544 -15.59 -3.51 16.96
N LEU A 545 -15.77 -3.71 18.27
CA LEU A 545 -14.78 -3.28 19.28
C LEU A 545 -13.35 -3.84 19.04
N PRO A 546 -13.13 -5.15 18.78
CA PRO A 546 -11.78 -5.68 18.54
C PRO A 546 -11.08 -5.11 17.30
N ASP A 547 -11.87 -4.68 16.32
CA ASP A 547 -11.39 -4.13 15.05
C ASP A 547 -11.11 -2.63 15.14
N VAL A 548 -11.84 -1.90 15.98
CA VAL A 548 -11.71 -0.44 16.13
C VAL A 548 -10.69 -0.09 17.22
N TRP A 549 -10.63 -0.87 18.30
CA TRP A 549 -9.78 -0.55 19.45
C TRP A 549 -8.36 -1.09 19.28
N SER A 550 -7.41 -0.27 19.70
CA SER A 550 -5.99 -0.57 19.60
C SER A 550 -5.50 -1.64 20.59
N SER A 551 -6.28 -1.91 21.65
CA SER A 551 -5.97 -2.88 22.70
C SER A 551 -7.00 -4.02 22.73
N PRO A 552 -6.68 -5.24 22.25
CA PRO A 552 -7.63 -6.36 22.19
C PRO A 552 -8.15 -6.77 23.56
N GLY A 553 -7.29 -6.81 24.59
CA GLY A 553 -7.71 -7.14 25.96
C GLY A 553 -8.67 -6.11 26.54
N ALA A 554 -8.48 -4.82 26.21
CA ALA A 554 -9.35 -3.75 26.69
C ALA A 554 -10.72 -3.81 25.99
N ALA A 555 -10.72 -4.10 24.68
CA ALA A 555 -11.92 -4.36 23.91
C ALA A 555 -12.68 -5.57 24.46
N GLY A 556 -11.98 -6.66 24.81
CA GLY A 556 -12.55 -7.85 25.44
C GLY A 556 -13.37 -7.52 26.70
N ALA A 557 -12.85 -6.67 27.58
CA ALA A 557 -13.59 -6.25 28.77
C ALA A 557 -14.86 -5.45 28.44
N ALA A 558 -14.84 -4.60 27.41
CA ALA A 558 -16.03 -3.87 26.94
C ALA A 558 -17.05 -4.79 26.29
N VAL A 559 -16.57 -5.74 25.51
CA VAL A 559 -17.35 -6.82 24.90
C VAL A 559 -18.05 -7.67 25.98
N GLU A 560 -17.38 -8.00 27.09
CA GLU A 560 -17.97 -8.68 28.26
C GLU A 560 -19.03 -7.81 28.96
N ALA A 561 -18.73 -6.53 29.21
CA ALA A 561 -19.67 -5.63 29.88
C ALA A 561 -20.96 -5.41 29.07
N LEU A 562 -20.86 -5.40 27.73
CA LEU A 562 -22.03 -5.33 26.86
C LEU A 562 -22.92 -6.57 26.93
N ASP A 563 -22.37 -7.74 27.26
CA ASP A 563 -23.18 -8.95 27.50
C ASP A 563 -24.06 -8.80 28.73
N GLY A 564 -23.54 -8.14 29.77
CA GLY A 564 -24.31 -7.77 30.95
C GLY A 564 -25.53 -6.89 30.66
N LEU A 565 -25.58 -6.26 29.48
CA LEU A 565 -26.73 -5.45 29.01
C LEU A 565 -27.71 -6.24 28.13
N GLY A 566 -27.66 -7.57 28.16
CA GLY A 566 -28.59 -8.43 27.44
C GLY A 566 -28.25 -8.58 25.96
N ILE A 567 -26.96 -8.57 25.63
CA ILE A 567 -26.52 -9.30 24.46
C ILE A 567 -26.52 -10.78 24.86
N ALA A 568 -27.50 -11.56 24.42
CA ALA A 568 -27.46 -12.99 24.68
C ALA A 568 -26.20 -13.59 24.06
N ARG A 569 -25.32 -14.13 24.90
CA ARG A 569 -24.26 -15.06 24.49
C ARG A 569 -24.65 -16.46 24.92
N LEU A 570 -24.21 -17.42 24.12
CA LEU A 570 -24.13 -18.79 24.60
C LEU A 570 -22.90 -18.87 25.50
N THR A 571 -23.12 -19.13 26.78
CA THR A 571 -22.07 -19.48 27.74
C THR A 571 -21.47 -20.85 27.37
N CYS A 572 -20.33 -21.23 27.95
CA CYS A 572 -19.86 -22.61 27.77
C CYS A 572 -20.89 -23.62 28.28
N ASP A 573 -21.67 -23.30 29.31
CA ASP A 573 -22.75 -24.18 29.79
C ASP A 573 -23.86 -24.33 28.75
N ASP A 574 -24.24 -23.24 28.08
CA ASP A 574 -25.17 -23.32 26.94
C ASP A 574 -24.58 -24.17 25.81
N LEU A 575 -23.30 -23.98 25.47
CA LEU A 575 -22.65 -24.76 24.41
C LEU A 575 -22.50 -26.24 24.78
N PHE A 576 -22.25 -26.56 26.05
CA PHE A 576 -22.25 -27.91 26.59
C PHE A 576 -23.59 -28.60 26.38
N ASP A 577 -24.69 -27.93 26.73
CA ASP A 577 -26.04 -28.46 26.56
C ASP A 577 -26.46 -28.58 25.09
N LEU A 578 -26.04 -27.63 24.25
CA LEU A 578 -26.42 -27.57 22.84
C LEU A 578 -25.65 -28.58 21.98
N ALA A 579 -24.39 -28.86 22.30
CA ALA A 579 -23.54 -29.80 21.56
C ALA A 579 -23.53 -31.24 22.12
N ASP A 580 -24.30 -31.53 23.17
CA ASP A 580 -24.52 -32.88 23.74
C ASP A 580 -24.67 -34.03 22.70
N PRO A 581 -25.36 -33.86 21.54
CA PRO A 581 -25.48 -34.94 20.55
C PRO A 581 -24.15 -35.38 19.95
N LEU A 582 -23.16 -34.47 19.90
CA LEU A 582 -21.81 -34.73 19.39
C LEU A 582 -20.86 -35.20 20.51
N THR A 583 -21.12 -34.80 21.75
CA THR A 583 -20.16 -34.89 22.86
C THR A 583 -20.56 -35.89 23.94
N SER A 584 -21.59 -36.70 23.66
CA SER A 584 -22.03 -37.79 24.53
C SER A 584 -20.86 -38.72 24.89
N GLY A 585 -20.57 -38.85 26.19
CA GLY A 585 -19.45 -39.63 26.70
C GLY A 585 -18.14 -38.87 26.91
N PHE A 586 -18.12 -37.55 26.65
CA PHE A 586 -16.97 -36.69 26.91
C PHE A 586 -17.19 -35.78 28.12
N HIS A 587 -16.09 -35.29 28.69
CA HIS A 587 -16.06 -34.40 29.85
C HIS A 587 -15.79 -32.94 29.42
N PRO A 588 -16.58 -31.97 29.92
CA PRO A 588 -16.43 -30.56 29.54
C PRO A 588 -15.12 -29.95 30.07
N VAL A 589 -14.48 -29.11 29.26
CA VAL A 589 -13.26 -28.36 29.54
C VAL A 589 -13.54 -26.87 29.32
N ARG A 590 -13.35 -26.05 30.35
CA ARG A 590 -13.60 -24.59 30.34
C ARG A 590 -12.32 -23.80 30.09
N ASP A 591 -12.50 -22.53 29.74
CA ASP A 591 -11.46 -21.47 29.71
C ASP A 591 -10.26 -21.80 28.80
N MET A 592 -10.51 -22.38 27.63
CA MET A 592 -9.44 -22.69 26.69
C MET A 592 -9.06 -21.43 25.89
N PRO A 593 -7.77 -21.03 25.91
CA PRO A 593 -7.30 -19.95 25.05
C PRO A 593 -7.22 -20.45 23.60
N ALA A 594 -7.99 -19.85 22.69
CA ALA A 594 -7.72 -20.00 21.27
C ALA A 594 -6.42 -19.26 20.92
N THR A 595 -5.34 -20.01 20.71
CA THR A 595 -4.06 -19.49 20.25
C THR A 595 -4.26 -18.62 19.01
N GLY A 596 -3.79 -17.36 19.08
CA GLY A 596 -3.79 -16.42 17.95
C GLY A 596 -5.06 -15.59 17.74
N THR A 597 -6.14 -15.81 18.50
CA THR A 597 -7.41 -15.06 18.29
C THR A 597 -7.89 -14.26 19.50
N GLY A 598 -7.38 -14.54 20.71
CA GLY A 598 -7.82 -13.88 21.94
C GLY A 598 -9.26 -14.23 22.37
N ARG A 599 -9.81 -15.35 21.88
CA ARG A 599 -11.20 -15.79 22.12
C ARG A 599 -11.26 -17.02 23.05
N THR A 600 -12.36 -17.16 23.79
CA THR A 600 -12.65 -18.30 24.67
C THR A 600 -13.27 -19.46 23.87
N VAL A 601 -12.71 -20.67 24.00
CA VAL A 601 -13.24 -21.90 23.37
C VAL A 601 -13.83 -22.82 24.44
N CYS A 602 -14.91 -23.51 24.13
CA CYS A 602 -15.50 -24.54 24.98
C CYS A 602 -15.16 -25.92 24.39
N GLY A 603 -14.59 -26.81 25.19
CA GLY A 603 -14.06 -28.10 24.73
C GLY A 603 -14.61 -29.28 25.49
N TRP A 604 -14.42 -30.46 24.93
CA TRP A 604 -14.71 -31.73 25.57
C TRP A 604 -13.55 -32.71 25.35
N SER A 605 -13.21 -33.46 26.40
CA SER A 605 -12.14 -34.46 26.41
C SER A 605 -12.72 -35.83 26.75
N SER A 606 -12.20 -36.90 26.13
CA SER A 606 -12.56 -38.28 26.50
C SER A 606 -12.04 -38.67 27.89
N GLU A 607 -11.11 -37.89 28.45
CA GLU A 607 -10.51 -38.11 29.76
C GLU A 607 -10.93 -36.99 30.74
N PRO A 608 -11.38 -37.34 31.96
CA PRO A 608 -11.67 -36.36 33.00
C PRO A 608 -10.39 -35.68 33.50
N ASP A 609 -10.49 -34.41 33.91
CA ASP A 609 -9.45 -33.63 34.60
C ASP A 609 -8.16 -33.26 33.81
N LEU A 610 -8.14 -33.43 32.48
CA LEU A 610 -7.00 -32.99 31.65
C LEU A 610 -7.16 -31.57 31.07
N SER A 611 -6.06 -30.79 31.13
CA SER A 611 -5.91 -29.57 30.33
C SER A 611 -5.71 -29.98 28.86
N LEU A 612 -6.33 -29.26 27.91
CA LEU A 612 -6.23 -29.64 26.48
C LEU A 612 -4.83 -29.43 25.90
N ALA A 613 -3.97 -28.66 26.58
CA ALA A 613 -2.53 -28.59 26.27
C ALA A 613 -1.80 -29.93 26.53
N ASP A 614 -2.37 -30.77 27.41
CA ASP A 614 -1.86 -32.09 27.78
C ASP A 614 -2.72 -33.24 27.24
N ALA A 615 -3.87 -32.96 26.61
CA ALA A 615 -4.84 -33.98 26.19
C ALA A 615 -4.37 -34.77 24.95
N PRO A 616 -4.12 -36.09 25.05
CA PRO A 616 -3.84 -36.91 23.90
C PRO A 616 -5.12 -37.63 23.40
N ARG A 617 -5.10 -37.88 22.09
CA ARG A 617 -5.96 -38.79 21.29
C ARG A 617 -7.33 -38.31 20.85
N THR A 618 -8.30 -37.96 21.69
CA THR A 618 -9.68 -37.68 21.21
C THR A 618 -10.32 -36.47 21.92
N HIS A 619 -10.71 -35.44 21.17
CA HIS A 619 -11.37 -34.24 21.72
C HIS A 619 -12.38 -33.63 20.75
N VAL A 620 -13.33 -32.87 21.30
CA VAL A 620 -14.23 -31.99 20.55
C VAL A 620 -14.01 -30.55 20.99
N GLN A 621 -13.96 -29.63 20.05
CA GLN A 621 -13.97 -28.20 20.32
C GLN A 621 -15.13 -27.58 19.55
N VAL A 622 -15.90 -26.76 20.25
CA VAL A 622 -16.92 -25.93 19.64
C VAL A 622 -16.51 -24.49 19.85
N TRP A 623 -16.37 -23.79 18.73
CA TRP A 623 -16.09 -22.38 18.65
C TRP A 623 -17.32 -21.67 18.10
N VAL A 624 -17.72 -20.59 18.76
CA VAL A 624 -18.68 -19.63 18.21
C VAL A 624 -17.98 -18.28 18.23
N SER A 625 -17.73 -17.70 17.05
CA SER A 625 -17.38 -16.28 16.95
C SER A 625 -18.53 -15.46 16.45
N ARG A 626 -18.43 -14.17 16.78
CA ARG A 626 -19.08 -13.13 16.01
C ARG A 626 -18.19 -12.77 14.84
N GLU A 627 -18.75 -12.84 13.65
CA GLU A 627 -18.13 -12.35 12.43
C GLU A 627 -19.05 -11.29 11.84
N ARG A 628 -18.49 -10.32 11.13
CA ARG A 628 -19.26 -9.30 10.42
C ARG A 628 -19.79 -9.88 9.10
N ALA A 629 -20.60 -10.94 9.21
CA ALA A 629 -21.27 -11.57 8.08
C ALA A 629 -22.71 -11.05 8.04
N ASP A 630 -23.02 -10.18 7.08
CA ASP A 630 -24.41 -9.86 6.72
C ASP A 630 -24.95 -10.94 5.77
N ALA A 631 -26.23 -10.81 5.37
CA ALA A 631 -26.86 -11.79 4.49
C ALA A 631 -26.10 -11.96 3.15
N ASP A 632 -25.55 -10.87 2.62
CA ASP A 632 -24.77 -10.89 1.37
C ASP A 632 -23.45 -11.64 1.55
N GLU A 633 -22.75 -11.44 2.68
CA GLU A 633 -21.54 -12.19 3.03
C GLU A 633 -21.85 -13.67 3.24
N VAL A 634 -22.95 -14.02 3.92
CA VAL A 634 -23.35 -15.42 4.10
C VAL A 634 -23.65 -16.07 2.76
N ASP A 635 -24.38 -15.41 1.85
CA ASP A 635 -24.65 -15.90 0.50
C ASP A 635 -23.37 -16.04 -0.35
N ARG A 636 -22.44 -15.09 -0.21
CA ARG A 636 -21.13 -15.16 -0.85
C ARG A 636 -20.36 -16.39 -0.36
N ARG A 637 -20.29 -16.59 0.95
CA ARG A 637 -19.62 -17.75 1.56
C ARG A 637 -20.27 -19.06 1.17
N ARG A 638 -21.60 -19.11 1.08
CA ARG A 638 -22.35 -20.27 0.58
C ARG A 638 -21.94 -20.60 -0.86
N THR A 639 -21.85 -19.59 -1.73
CA THR A 639 -21.42 -19.74 -3.13
C THR A 639 -19.95 -20.17 -3.26
N GLU A 640 -19.05 -19.60 -2.44
CA GLU A 640 -17.64 -20.01 -2.38
C GLU A 640 -17.52 -21.46 -1.94
N ALA A 641 -18.36 -21.87 -1.00
CA ALA A 641 -18.31 -23.19 -0.43
C ALA A 641 -18.81 -24.30 -1.36
N GLU A 642 -19.73 -24.00 -2.27
CA GLU A 642 -20.08 -24.90 -3.37
C GLU A 642 -18.87 -25.27 -4.26
N ARG A 643 -17.80 -24.47 -4.20
CA ARG A 643 -16.54 -24.69 -4.93
C ARG A 643 -15.41 -25.21 -4.05
N SER A 644 -15.66 -25.42 -2.75
CA SER A 644 -14.66 -25.79 -1.75
C SER A 644 -14.38 -27.30 -1.71
N GLU A 645 -13.15 -27.66 -1.31
CA GLU A 645 -12.74 -29.05 -1.04
C GLU A 645 -13.30 -29.58 0.30
N LEU A 646 -13.85 -28.72 1.15
CA LEU A 646 -14.38 -29.06 2.50
C LEU A 646 -15.76 -29.74 2.48
N GLY A 647 -16.19 -30.31 1.35
CA GLY A 647 -17.54 -30.82 1.19
C GLY A 647 -18.55 -29.68 1.04
N GLY A 648 -19.48 -29.81 0.08
CA GLY A 648 -20.46 -28.76 -0.18
C GLY A 648 -21.36 -28.45 1.03
N PRO A 649 -22.20 -27.41 0.93
CA PRO A 649 -23.23 -27.09 1.90
C PRO A 649 -24.03 -28.33 2.32
N GLN A 650 -24.18 -28.53 3.63
CA GLN A 650 -25.03 -29.59 4.15
C GLN A 650 -26.48 -29.10 4.22
N ASP A 651 -27.43 -29.95 3.82
CA ASP A 651 -28.85 -29.64 3.90
C ASP A 651 -29.29 -29.50 5.37
N SER A 652 -29.80 -28.33 5.73
CA SER A 652 -30.32 -28.06 7.07
C SER A 652 -31.46 -27.04 7.04
N PRO A 653 -32.72 -27.50 7.13
CA PRO A 653 -33.88 -26.61 7.18
C PRO A 653 -33.85 -25.65 8.39
N ALA A 654 -33.17 -26.03 9.48
CA ALA A 654 -33.02 -25.19 10.66
C ALA A 654 -32.07 -24.03 10.41
N LEU A 655 -30.96 -24.26 9.70
CA LEU A 655 -30.02 -23.20 9.31
C LEU A 655 -30.60 -22.32 8.21
N ASP A 656 -31.31 -22.89 7.24
CA ASP A 656 -32.00 -22.10 6.20
C ASP A 656 -33.05 -21.16 6.81
N ALA A 657 -33.73 -21.56 7.88
CA ALA A 657 -34.73 -20.72 8.56
C ALA A 657 -34.14 -19.49 9.27
N VAL A 658 -32.82 -19.46 9.46
CA VAL A 658 -32.09 -18.34 10.10
C VAL A 658 -31.07 -17.73 9.14
N ASP A 659 -31.30 -17.89 7.82
CA ASP A 659 -30.46 -17.39 6.73
C ASP A 659 -28.99 -17.82 6.85
N GLY A 660 -28.74 -19.04 7.34
CA GLY A 660 -27.39 -19.60 7.53
C GLY A 660 -27.12 -20.87 6.72
N PHE A 661 -25.91 -21.40 6.81
CA PHE A 661 -25.54 -22.70 6.26
C PHE A 661 -24.38 -23.33 7.03
N VAL A 662 -24.11 -24.62 6.79
CA VAL A 662 -22.96 -25.34 7.35
C VAL A 662 -22.25 -26.15 6.28
N LEU A 663 -20.94 -26.19 6.39
CA LEU A 663 -20.00 -26.99 5.60
C LEU A 663 -19.38 -28.02 6.50
N GLY A 664 -19.00 -29.16 5.92
CA GLY A 664 -18.44 -30.24 6.68
C GLY A 664 -17.60 -31.17 5.87
N ALA A 665 -16.37 -31.40 6.34
CA ALA A 665 -15.47 -32.41 5.80
C ALA A 665 -15.03 -33.38 6.88
N TYR A 666 -14.82 -34.62 6.44
CA TYR A 666 -13.97 -35.55 7.17
C TYR A 666 -12.51 -35.22 6.84
N VAL A 667 -11.74 -34.85 7.87
CA VAL A 667 -10.29 -34.70 7.79
C VAL A 667 -9.62 -35.97 8.31
N PRO A 668 -8.35 -36.25 7.97
CA PRO A 668 -7.67 -37.47 8.44
C PRO A 668 -7.68 -37.66 9.96
N SER A 669 -7.77 -36.55 10.71
CA SER A 669 -7.85 -36.53 12.17
C SER A 669 -9.27 -36.60 12.74
N GLY A 670 -10.34 -36.52 11.93
CA GLY A 670 -11.73 -36.52 12.41
C GLY A 670 -12.72 -35.72 11.55
N LEU A 671 -13.52 -34.87 12.18
CA LEU A 671 -14.58 -34.08 11.57
C LEU A 671 -14.33 -32.59 11.80
N GLU A 672 -14.41 -31.78 10.74
CA GLU A 672 -14.44 -30.33 10.84
C GLU A 672 -15.72 -29.81 10.20
N LEU A 673 -16.46 -29.00 10.96
CA LEU A 673 -17.64 -28.29 10.51
C LEU A 673 -17.42 -26.80 10.65
N GLU A 674 -17.92 -26.06 9.68
CA GLU A 674 -17.93 -24.61 9.70
C GLU A 674 -19.28 -24.11 9.22
N SER A 675 -19.95 -23.33 10.06
CA SER A 675 -21.24 -22.74 9.77
C SER A 675 -21.17 -21.23 9.85
N TRP A 676 -21.90 -20.60 8.92
CA TRP A 676 -22.04 -19.17 8.82
C TRP A 676 -23.52 -18.80 8.98
N LEU A 677 -23.75 -17.81 9.82
CA LEU A 677 -25.04 -17.21 10.13
C LEU A 677 -24.85 -15.69 10.07
N PRO A 678 -25.93 -14.91 9.87
CA PRO A 678 -25.86 -13.46 10.03
C PRO A 678 -25.29 -13.10 11.41
N GLY A 679 -24.11 -12.49 11.42
CA GLY A 679 -23.40 -12.06 12.64
C GLY A 679 -22.59 -13.14 13.37
N TYR A 680 -22.58 -14.41 12.93
CA TYR A 680 -21.90 -15.49 13.65
C TYR A 680 -21.21 -16.50 12.72
N ARG A 681 -20.09 -17.05 13.20
CA ARG A 681 -19.45 -18.24 12.65
C ARG A 681 -19.36 -19.29 13.75
N ILE A 682 -19.82 -20.49 13.46
CA ILE A 682 -19.73 -21.65 14.37
C ILE A 682 -18.76 -22.61 13.74
N VAL A 683 -17.76 -23.06 14.47
CA VAL A 683 -16.86 -24.11 14.03
C VAL A 683 -16.88 -25.22 15.06
N VAL A 684 -16.98 -26.44 14.55
CA VAL A 684 -16.93 -27.64 15.37
C VAL A 684 -15.80 -28.49 14.84
N THR A 685 -14.78 -28.70 15.64
CA THR A 685 -13.70 -29.64 15.34
C THR A 685 -13.81 -30.82 16.29
N ALA A 686 -13.87 -32.02 15.75
CA ALA A 686 -13.85 -33.24 16.52
C ALA A 686 -12.71 -34.10 16.00
N THR A 687 -11.74 -34.39 16.85
CA THR A 687 -10.54 -35.15 16.47
C THR A 687 -10.46 -36.45 17.25
N SER A 688 -9.99 -37.50 16.59
CA SER A 688 -9.62 -38.77 17.23
C SER A 688 -8.41 -39.39 16.56
N ALA A 689 -7.40 -39.75 17.35
CA ALA A 689 -6.23 -40.51 16.91
C ALA A 689 -6.51 -42.01 16.83
N ASP A 690 -7.53 -42.51 17.54
CA ASP A 690 -7.84 -43.94 17.64
C ASP A 690 -8.91 -44.37 16.62
N ASP A 691 -9.94 -43.55 16.40
CA ASP A 691 -10.99 -43.80 15.41
C ASP A 691 -11.64 -42.49 14.90
N PRO A 692 -11.16 -41.92 13.79
CA PRO A 692 -11.79 -40.76 13.15
C PRO A 692 -13.23 -41.02 12.69
N ALA A 693 -13.60 -42.28 12.43
CA ALA A 693 -14.92 -42.65 11.89
C ALA A 693 -16.02 -42.69 12.97
N GLN A 694 -15.65 -42.56 14.26
CA GLN A 694 -16.64 -42.44 15.33
C GLN A 694 -17.45 -41.14 15.24
N TRP A 695 -16.91 -40.12 14.57
CA TRP A 695 -17.58 -38.84 14.39
C TRP A 695 -18.60 -38.90 13.25
N ARG A 696 -19.85 -38.57 13.56
CA ARG A 696 -20.94 -38.56 12.58
C ARG A 696 -21.22 -37.13 12.14
N MET A 697 -21.09 -36.85 10.84
CA MET A 697 -21.46 -35.58 10.21
C MET A 697 -22.83 -35.09 10.70
N ALA A 698 -23.83 -35.98 10.70
CA ALA A 698 -25.19 -35.66 11.17
C ALA A 698 -25.26 -35.20 12.64
N ALA A 699 -24.42 -35.74 13.53
CA ALA A 699 -24.40 -35.34 14.94
C ALA A 699 -23.75 -33.95 15.10
N GLY A 700 -22.71 -33.67 14.34
CA GLY A 700 -22.10 -32.34 14.33
C GLY A 700 -23.00 -31.28 13.68
N VAL A 701 -23.69 -31.60 12.57
CA VAL A 701 -24.70 -30.72 11.97
C VAL A 701 -25.83 -30.45 12.96
N ALA A 702 -26.34 -31.46 13.65
CA ALA A 702 -27.37 -31.26 14.68
C ALA A 702 -26.90 -30.36 15.84
N ALA A 703 -25.62 -30.46 16.26
CA ALA A 703 -25.05 -29.54 17.25
C ALA A 703 -25.03 -28.10 16.72
N VAL A 704 -24.56 -27.90 15.49
CA VAL A 704 -24.57 -26.59 14.81
C VAL A 704 -25.99 -26.03 14.70
N GLU A 705 -26.98 -26.83 14.30
CA GLU A 705 -28.39 -26.41 14.21
C GLU A 705 -28.94 -25.92 15.55
N ARG A 706 -28.65 -26.65 16.64
CA ARG A 706 -29.07 -26.27 18.00
C ARG A 706 -28.42 -24.97 18.44
N ILE A 707 -27.11 -24.81 18.18
CA ILE A 707 -26.37 -23.59 18.48
C ILE A 707 -26.94 -22.41 17.68
N ALA A 708 -27.13 -22.58 16.37
CA ALA A 708 -27.69 -21.56 15.48
C ALA A 708 -29.10 -21.13 15.90
N THR A 709 -29.97 -22.11 16.21
CA THR A 709 -31.34 -21.83 16.70
C THR A 709 -31.30 -21.05 18.01
N ALA A 710 -30.40 -21.41 18.93
CA ALA A 710 -30.25 -20.70 20.20
C ALA A 710 -29.68 -19.27 20.01
N LEU A 711 -28.81 -19.06 19.03
CA LEU A 711 -28.30 -17.73 18.66
C LEU A 711 -29.37 -16.86 17.98
N ALA A 712 -30.28 -17.46 17.22
CA ALA A 712 -31.34 -16.74 16.51
C ALA A 712 -32.56 -16.41 17.38
N THR A 713 -32.80 -17.17 18.45
CA THR A 713 -33.98 -17.02 19.33
C THR A 713 -33.72 -16.19 20.58
N ARG A 714 -32.46 -15.84 20.86
CA ARG A 714 -32.04 -15.00 21.99
C ARG A 714 -31.56 -13.62 21.51
#